data_AF-A0A519MKT6-F1
#
_entry.id   AF-A0A519MKT6-F1
#
_cell.length_a   1.000
_cell.length_b   1.000
_cell.length_c   1.000
_cell.angle_alpha   90.00
_cell.angle_beta   90.00
_cell.angle_gamma   90.00
#
_symmetry.space_group_name_H-M   'P 1'
#
loop_
_entity.id
_entity.type
_entity.pdbx_description
1 polymer ?
#
loop_
_entity_poly.entity_id
_entity_poly.type
_entity_poly.pdbx_seq_one_letter_code
_entity_poly.pdbx_strand_id
1 'polypeptide(L)'
;YAMASLFIALLLWLGLRWELEMHTPRGNRWLLIISLVIGLSFGVHFMALLAIPSIGFIYFFKNYEKITVKNFIIANIAIVAVLLFIFKLLLPYTMALFGKTEIFMVNSIGLPFNSGTIFITLLIIAFFYFGLQYTKKKQLPFYNTVLLCVLFIFIGFSTWMMLPIRANANVVINENRPSDAAEVLAYYNREQYGEQKLFYGPMYSDAYAGLDQNNPYEDEKPNYQRDYATGKYVIVNNYVNAKQNTDDNHKGLMPRMWSTDHAVNYMKFTKPLDFRINPAYPFERELEKYGLPVDQMSDEDIGQAIAQVRGELESAINQFKASHASGESEVEDYDKFLKNYGQYLVIDRPALGQNLKFMFEYQFGYMYWRYLMWNFVGRQNDLQGRYDNLDGNWMSGITPIDEMMRGSQQNLPSDTLNNKGRNFYFFLPFILAVLGIAFHAKKDPKSFYVLVVLFLFTGLALKIYLNERPFEPRERDYALVGSFYVFAIWLGFGVYAIYDALKKYLQPKIAGPVVIVASLLAAPVLMAAQNWDDHNRSGRYTALAMAKAYLSSCDPNAILFTIGDNDTFPLWYAQEIEGFRTDVRIVNTSLFMTDWYIDQMKAKAYESDPMPISFTHDQYKQGTRDYMLHVPEIENRWNIKDFLDFVKSEDPRVKKELNNGHKVNYYPTNKIRLAVNREEVIKSKLVSPKLYDSIVP
;
A
#
# COMPACT_ATOMS: atom_id res chain seq x y z
N TYR A 1 2.83 2.87 -13.84
CA TYR A 1 1.43 2.79 -14.31
C TYR A 1 1.27 2.84 -15.83
N ALA A 2 2.01 3.68 -16.58
CA ALA A 2 1.90 3.72 -18.05
C ALA A 2 2.03 2.34 -18.74
N MET A 3 3.04 1.53 -18.38
CA MET A 3 3.20 0.17 -18.90
C MET A 3 2.04 -0.77 -18.51
N ALA A 4 1.47 -0.60 -17.32
CA ALA A 4 0.29 -1.36 -16.89
C ALA A 4 -0.94 -1.00 -17.74
N SER A 5 -1.14 0.30 -18.01
CA SER A 5 -2.20 0.80 -18.90
C SER A 5 -2.02 0.29 -20.34
N LEU A 6 -0.78 0.26 -20.84
CA LEU A 6 -0.44 -0.35 -22.13
C LEU A 6 -0.84 -1.84 -22.16
N PHE A 7 -0.54 -2.59 -21.09
CA PHE A 7 -0.91 -4.01 -21.02
C PHE A 7 -2.42 -4.22 -20.93
N ILE A 8 -3.16 -3.36 -20.22
CA ILE A 8 -4.64 -3.41 -20.21
C ILE A 8 -5.18 -3.18 -21.62
N ALA A 9 -4.69 -2.15 -22.33
CA ALA A 9 -5.11 -1.86 -23.70
C ALA A 9 -4.76 -3.00 -24.66
N LEU A 10 -3.55 -3.55 -24.54
CA LEU A 10 -3.09 -4.69 -25.33
C LEU A 10 -3.93 -5.94 -25.05
N LEU A 11 -4.22 -6.25 -23.79
CA LEU A 11 -5.06 -7.39 -23.40
C LEU A 11 -6.48 -7.26 -23.93
N LEU A 12 -7.09 -6.07 -23.83
CA LEU A 12 -8.39 -5.81 -24.43
C LEU A 12 -8.37 -6.01 -25.95
N TRP A 13 -7.36 -5.44 -26.63
CA TRP A 13 -7.19 -5.61 -28.07
C TRP A 13 -6.97 -7.07 -28.47
N LEU A 14 -6.13 -7.81 -27.75
CA LEU A 14 -5.91 -9.25 -27.96
C LEU A 14 -7.19 -10.04 -27.74
N GLY A 15 -8.00 -9.68 -26.74
CA GLY A 15 -9.33 -10.26 -26.52
C GLY A 15 -10.26 -10.07 -27.71
N LEU A 16 -10.30 -8.87 -28.28
CA LEU A 16 -11.07 -8.57 -29.50
C LEU A 16 -10.53 -9.32 -30.73
N ARG A 17 -9.20 -9.44 -30.87
CA ARG A 17 -8.59 -10.27 -31.94
C ARG A 17 -8.95 -11.75 -31.78
N TRP A 18 -8.97 -12.24 -30.55
CA TRP A 18 -9.37 -13.61 -30.25
C TRP A 18 -10.84 -13.84 -30.60
N GLU A 19 -11.73 -12.90 -30.27
CA GLU A 19 -13.16 -12.97 -30.61
C GLU A 19 -13.41 -13.19 -32.11
N LEU A 20 -12.70 -12.44 -32.97
CA LEU A 20 -12.83 -12.53 -34.42
C LEU A 20 -12.38 -13.89 -34.97
N GLU A 21 -11.36 -14.50 -34.38
CA GLU A 21 -10.72 -15.72 -34.89
C GLU A 21 -11.00 -16.97 -34.04
N MET A 22 -11.84 -16.89 -33.00
CA MET A 22 -11.98 -17.90 -31.93
C MET A 22 -12.28 -19.31 -32.47
N HIS A 23 -13.14 -19.39 -33.49
CA HIS A 23 -13.58 -20.66 -34.08
C HIS A 23 -12.76 -21.08 -35.32
N THR A 24 -11.64 -20.39 -35.59
CA THR A 24 -10.70 -20.80 -36.65
C THR A 24 -9.70 -21.83 -36.13
N PRO A 25 -9.09 -22.68 -36.99
CA PRO A 25 -8.13 -23.70 -36.55
C PRO A 25 -6.93 -23.17 -35.75
N ARG A 26 -6.58 -21.88 -35.91
CA ARG A 26 -5.48 -21.21 -35.20
C ARG A 26 -5.95 -20.16 -34.20
N GLY A 27 -7.25 -20.07 -33.91
CA GLY A 27 -7.83 -19.03 -33.05
C GLY A 27 -7.20 -18.96 -31.65
N ASN A 28 -6.88 -20.13 -31.05
CA ASN A 28 -6.30 -20.22 -29.71
C ASN A 28 -4.88 -19.62 -29.60
N ARG A 29 -4.21 -19.25 -30.71
CA ARG A 29 -2.94 -18.51 -30.66
C ARG A 29 -3.07 -17.21 -29.86
N TRP A 30 -4.21 -16.53 -29.98
CA TRP A 30 -4.48 -15.30 -29.25
C TRP A 30 -4.59 -15.56 -27.76
N LEU A 31 -5.22 -16.66 -27.37
CA LEU A 31 -5.31 -17.07 -25.96
C LEU A 31 -3.94 -17.37 -25.35
N LEU A 32 -3.01 -17.95 -26.13
CA LEU A 32 -1.63 -18.15 -25.69
C LEU A 32 -0.89 -16.82 -25.50
N ILE A 33 -1.05 -15.87 -26.43
CA ILE A 33 -0.45 -14.53 -26.31
C ILE A 33 -1.05 -13.77 -25.12
N ILE A 34 -2.36 -13.84 -24.92
CA ILE A 34 -3.05 -13.29 -23.72
C ILE A 34 -2.44 -13.86 -22.45
N SER A 35 -2.23 -15.19 -22.41
CA SER A 35 -1.61 -15.88 -21.28
C SER A 35 -0.18 -15.41 -21.01
N LEU A 36 0.62 -15.21 -22.07
CA LEU A 36 1.97 -14.65 -21.95
C LEU A 36 1.96 -13.22 -21.39
N VAL A 37 1.09 -12.35 -21.92
CA VAL A 37 0.98 -10.96 -21.46
C VAL A 37 0.48 -10.88 -20.02
N ILE A 38 -0.44 -11.77 -19.62
CA ILE A 38 -0.85 -11.96 -18.22
C ILE A 38 0.38 -12.32 -17.36
N GLY A 39 1.19 -13.29 -17.77
CA GLY A 39 2.43 -13.65 -17.08
C GLY A 39 3.41 -12.48 -16.96
N LEU A 40 3.67 -11.78 -18.06
CA LEU A 40 4.55 -10.60 -18.11
C LEU A 40 4.04 -9.46 -17.21
N SER A 41 2.72 -9.34 -17.04
CA SER A 41 2.15 -8.28 -16.22
C SER A 41 2.57 -8.36 -14.76
N PHE A 42 2.91 -9.54 -14.25
CA PHE A 42 3.46 -9.66 -12.90
C PHE A 42 4.79 -8.92 -12.77
N GLY A 43 5.65 -8.94 -13.79
CA GLY A 43 6.92 -8.21 -13.83
C GLY A 43 6.78 -6.69 -14.00
N VAL A 44 5.58 -6.19 -14.28
CA VAL A 44 5.31 -4.75 -14.47
C VAL A 44 4.38 -4.23 -13.39
N HIS A 45 3.14 -4.72 -13.35
CA HIS A 45 2.13 -4.40 -12.35
C HIS A 45 0.92 -5.33 -12.47
N PHE A 46 0.39 -5.82 -11.33
CA PHE A 46 -0.79 -6.70 -11.27
C PHE A 46 -2.10 -6.09 -11.78
N MET A 47 -2.13 -4.80 -12.10
CA MET A 47 -3.35 -4.10 -12.53
C MET A 47 -3.83 -4.60 -13.89
N ALA A 48 -2.92 -5.09 -14.74
CA ALA A 48 -3.31 -5.63 -16.04
C ALA A 48 -4.19 -6.88 -15.94
N LEU A 49 -4.12 -7.62 -14.83
CA LEU A 49 -4.97 -8.78 -14.56
C LEU A 49 -6.47 -8.40 -14.48
N LEU A 50 -6.77 -7.14 -14.18
CA LEU A 50 -8.14 -6.61 -14.13
C LEU A 50 -8.82 -6.58 -15.52
N ALA A 51 -8.08 -6.84 -16.60
CA ALA A 51 -8.65 -7.06 -17.94
C ALA A 51 -9.19 -8.48 -18.17
N ILE A 52 -8.80 -9.46 -17.35
CA ILE A 52 -9.23 -10.87 -17.47
C ILE A 52 -10.76 -10.99 -17.44
N PRO A 53 -11.49 -10.29 -16.54
CA PRO A 53 -12.94 -10.40 -16.53
C PRO A 53 -13.60 -9.99 -17.83
N SER A 54 -13.15 -8.90 -18.44
CA SER A 54 -13.65 -8.43 -19.74
C SER A 54 -13.37 -9.42 -20.87
N ILE A 55 -12.16 -10.00 -20.91
CA ILE A 55 -11.82 -11.07 -21.88
C ILE A 55 -12.70 -12.31 -21.67
N GLY A 56 -12.99 -12.66 -20.42
CA GLY A 56 -13.92 -13.73 -20.08
C GLY A 56 -15.32 -13.48 -20.63
N PHE A 57 -15.81 -12.24 -20.57
CA PHE A 57 -17.11 -11.88 -21.16
C PHE A 57 -17.10 -11.84 -22.68
N ILE A 58 -15.97 -11.46 -23.30
CA ILE A 58 -15.79 -11.61 -24.76
C ILE A 58 -15.99 -13.08 -25.15
N TYR A 59 -15.35 -14.01 -24.43
CA TYR A 59 -15.55 -15.46 -24.65
C TYR A 59 -17.01 -15.88 -24.43
N PHE A 60 -17.61 -15.49 -23.31
CA PHE A 60 -18.98 -15.85 -22.99
C PHE A 60 -19.97 -15.39 -24.07
N PHE A 61 -19.91 -14.12 -24.47
CA PHE A 61 -20.84 -13.59 -25.46
C PHE A 61 -20.63 -14.13 -26.88
N LYS A 62 -19.42 -14.61 -27.19
CA LYS A 62 -19.11 -15.26 -28.46
C LYS A 62 -19.65 -16.70 -28.54
N ASN A 63 -19.60 -17.44 -27.43
CA ASN A 63 -19.95 -18.87 -27.41
C ASN A 63 -21.41 -19.16 -27.01
N TYR A 64 -22.11 -18.20 -26.41
CA TYR A 64 -23.48 -18.36 -25.97
C TYR A 64 -24.43 -17.50 -26.83
N GLU A 65 -25.22 -18.14 -27.69
CA GLU A 65 -26.21 -17.47 -28.53
C GLU A 65 -27.33 -16.83 -27.70
N LYS A 66 -27.89 -17.60 -26.74
CA LYS A 66 -28.95 -17.15 -25.83
C LYS A 66 -28.40 -16.89 -24.43
N ILE A 67 -28.49 -15.64 -23.98
CA ILE A 67 -28.09 -15.23 -22.63
C ILE A 67 -29.30 -15.39 -21.70
N THR A 68 -29.13 -16.18 -20.64
CA THR A 68 -30.13 -16.41 -19.59
C THR A 68 -29.57 -15.91 -18.26
N VAL A 69 -30.43 -15.59 -17.29
CA VAL A 69 -29.95 -15.17 -15.95
C VAL A 69 -29.03 -16.23 -15.34
N LYS A 70 -29.38 -17.52 -15.49
CA LYS A 70 -28.60 -18.64 -14.98
C LYS A 70 -27.20 -18.72 -15.60
N ASN A 71 -27.08 -18.75 -16.92
CA ASN A 71 -25.76 -18.87 -17.57
C ASN A 71 -24.90 -17.61 -17.36
N PHE A 72 -25.53 -16.44 -17.26
CA PHE A 72 -24.85 -15.19 -16.97
C PHE A 72 -24.26 -15.17 -15.55
N ILE A 73 -25.01 -15.61 -14.54
CA ILE A 73 -24.49 -15.74 -13.16
C ILE A 73 -23.33 -16.73 -13.11
N ILE A 74 -23.47 -17.89 -13.75
CA ILE A 74 -22.40 -18.90 -13.82
C ILE A 74 -21.15 -18.33 -14.50
N ALA A 75 -21.32 -17.57 -15.59
CA ALA A 75 -20.20 -16.93 -16.28
C ALA A 75 -19.48 -15.93 -15.37
N ASN A 76 -20.21 -15.07 -14.64
CA ASN A 76 -19.60 -14.15 -13.67
C ASN A 76 -18.76 -14.89 -12.62
N ILE A 77 -19.31 -15.95 -12.02
CA ILE A 77 -18.62 -16.76 -11.02
C ILE A 77 -17.36 -17.41 -11.61
N ALA A 78 -17.47 -18.04 -12.79
CA ALA A 78 -16.35 -18.71 -13.44
C ALA A 78 -15.22 -17.73 -13.81
N ILE A 79 -15.58 -16.56 -14.34
CA ILE A 79 -14.63 -15.51 -14.74
C ILE A 79 -13.88 -14.97 -13.52
N VAL A 80 -14.59 -14.66 -12.43
CA VAL A 80 -13.96 -14.22 -11.18
C VAL A 80 -13.10 -15.34 -10.59
N ALA A 81 -13.54 -16.59 -10.67
CA ALA A 81 -12.75 -17.74 -10.24
C ALA A 81 -11.44 -17.88 -11.04
N VAL A 82 -11.44 -17.63 -12.36
CA VAL A 82 -10.20 -17.62 -13.17
C VAL A 82 -9.26 -16.50 -12.73
N LEU A 83 -9.78 -15.28 -12.52
CA LEU A 83 -8.97 -14.17 -12.00
C LEU A 83 -8.35 -14.52 -10.64
N LEU A 84 -9.15 -15.02 -9.69
CA LEU A 84 -8.68 -15.42 -8.36
C LEU A 84 -7.73 -16.61 -8.40
N PHE A 85 -7.95 -17.57 -9.30
CA PHE A 85 -7.04 -18.69 -9.51
C PHE A 85 -5.67 -18.17 -9.94
N ILE A 86 -5.59 -17.31 -10.96
CA ILE A 86 -4.30 -16.78 -11.43
C ILE A 86 -3.64 -15.90 -10.36
N PHE A 87 -4.40 -14.98 -9.76
CA PHE A 87 -3.88 -13.98 -8.83
C PHE A 87 -3.54 -14.55 -7.44
N LYS A 88 -4.42 -15.36 -6.85
CA LYS A 88 -4.32 -15.84 -5.46
C LYS A 88 -3.78 -17.27 -5.34
N LEU A 89 -3.91 -18.09 -6.38
CA LEU A 89 -3.52 -19.50 -6.32
C LEU A 89 -2.27 -19.81 -7.14
N LEU A 90 -2.32 -19.68 -8.46
CA LEU A 90 -1.32 -20.20 -9.39
C LEU A 90 0.11 -19.76 -9.03
N LEU A 91 0.38 -18.45 -9.02
CA LEU A 91 1.73 -17.94 -8.78
C LEU A 91 2.13 -17.92 -7.29
N PRO A 92 1.29 -17.45 -6.35
CA PRO A 92 1.64 -17.48 -4.93
C PRO A 92 1.97 -18.89 -4.42
N TYR A 93 1.19 -19.90 -4.83
CA TYR A 93 1.47 -21.29 -4.42
C TYR A 93 2.67 -21.88 -5.16
N THR A 94 2.95 -21.45 -6.40
CA THR A 94 4.19 -21.85 -7.07
C THR A 94 5.40 -21.32 -6.30
N MET A 95 5.39 -20.04 -5.90
CA MET A 95 6.46 -19.46 -5.08
C MET A 95 6.57 -20.17 -3.72
N ALA A 96 5.43 -20.48 -3.09
CA ALA A 96 5.41 -21.25 -1.85
C ALA A 96 5.97 -22.66 -2.02
N LEU A 97 5.72 -23.31 -3.16
CA LEU A 97 6.28 -24.62 -3.49
C LEU A 97 7.81 -24.54 -3.59
N PHE A 98 8.34 -23.53 -4.28
CA PHE A 98 9.78 -23.28 -4.33
C PHE A 98 10.38 -23.08 -2.93
N GLY A 99 9.86 -22.13 -2.15
CA GLY A 99 10.42 -21.82 -0.82
C GLY A 99 10.29 -22.97 0.19
N LYS A 100 9.14 -23.64 0.25
CA LYS A 100 8.93 -24.75 1.20
C LYS A 100 9.73 -26.00 0.83
N THR A 101 9.81 -26.34 -0.45
CA THR A 101 10.60 -27.50 -0.90
C THR A 101 12.09 -27.24 -0.75
N GLU A 102 12.54 -26.01 -0.96
CA GLU A 102 13.91 -25.58 -0.67
C GLU A 102 14.28 -25.85 0.79
N ILE A 103 13.49 -25.34 1.74
CA ILE A 103 13.72 -25.54 3.18
C ILE A 103 13.67 -27.05 3.53
N PHE A 104 12.68 -27.79 3.02
CA PHE A 104 12.55 -29.22 3.30
C PHE A 104 13.76 -30.04 2.81
N MET A 105 14.21 -29.82 1.57
CA MET A 105 15.34 -30.57 1.02
C MET A 105 16.65 -30.26 1.75
N VAL A 106 16.88 -29.00 2.11
CA VAL A 106 18.08 -28.60 2.82
C VAL A 106 18.04 -29.08 4.28
N ASN A 107 16.97 -28.77 5.02
CA ASN A 107 16.92 -29.02 6.46
C ASN A 107 16.60 -30.48 6.82
N SER A 108 15.72 -31.14 6.06
CA SER A 108 15.25 -32.50 6.39
C SER A 108 16.01 -33.59 5.64
N ILE A 109 16.42 -33.36 4.39
CA ILE A 109 17.18 -34.35 3.61
C ILE A 109 18.70 -34.14 3.76
N GLY A 110 19.14 -32.91 4.03
CA GLY A 110 20.56 -32.56 4.16
C GLY A 110 21.24 -32.26 2.82
N LEU A 111 20.47 -31.83 1.81
CA LEU A 111 21.03 -31.43 0.52
C LEU A 111 21.59 -29.99 0.56
N PRO A 112 22.50 -29.62 -0.36
CA PRO A 112 23.02 -28.25 -0.46
C PRO A 112 21.94 -27.23 -0.81
N PHE A 113 22.17 -25.95 -0.48
CA PHE A 113 21.31 -24.85 -0.91
C PHE A 113 21.02 -24.87 -2.42
N ASN A 114 19.82 -24.43 -2.77
CA ASN A 114 19.17 -24.43 -4.08
C ASN A 114 18.70 -25.81 -4.59
N SER A 115 18.91 -26.90 -3.85
CA SER A 115 18.51 -28.24 -4.31
C SER A 115 16.99 -28.36 -4.51
N GLY A 116 16.19 -27.79 -3.60
CA GLY A 116 14.73 -27.81 -3.71
C GLY A 116 14.25 -26.95 -4.87
N THR A 117 14.88 -25.80 -5.07
CA THR A 117 14.61 -24.92 -6.21
C THR A 117 14.89 -25.61 -7.55
N ILE A 118 16.03 -26.29 -7.69
CA ILE A 118 16.38 -27.06 -8.90
C ILE A 118 15.37 -28.20 -9.10
N PHE A 119 15.04 -28.94 -8.04
CA PHE A 119 14.09 -30.04 -8.10
C PHE A 119 12.72 -29.60 -8.60
N ILE A 120 12.15 -28.53 -8.03
CA ILE A 120 10.85 -28.01 -8.45
C ILE A 120 10.90 -27.50 -9.90
N THR A 121 12.00 -26.87 -10.31
CA THR A 121 12.19 -26.45 -11.71
C THR A 121 12.14 -27.63 -12.66
N LEU A 122 12.89 -28.71 -12.37
CA LEU A 122 12.88 -29.92 -13.19
C LEU A 122 11.51 -30.61 -13.20
N LEU A 123 10.82 -30.62 -12.05
CA LEU A 123 9.47 -31.19 -11.93
C LEU A 123 8.46 -30.40 -12.79
N ILE A 124 8.52 -29.07 -12.79
CA ILE A 124 7.68 -28.23 -13.65
C ILE A 124 7.98 -28.48 -15.13
N ILE A 125 9.26 -28.56 -15.52
CA ILE A 125 9.66 -28.88 -16.89
C ILE A 125 9.13 -30.25 -17.31
N ALA A 126 9.30 -31.27 -16.45
CA ALA A 126 8.81 -32.62 -16.70
C ALA A 126 7.28 -32.65 -16.83
N PHE A 127 6.55 -31.96 -15.93
CA PHE A 127 5.10 -31.84 -15.98
C PHE A 127 4.61 -31.30 -17.32
N PHE A 128 5.19 -30.19 -17.79
CA PHE A 128 4.79 -29.62 -19.09
C PHE A 128 5.22 -30.50 -20.26
N TYR A 129 6.44 -31.05 -20.24
CA TYR A 129 6.93 -31.91 -21.31
C TYR A 129 6.04 -33.15 -21.49
N PHE A 130 5.83 -33.92 -20.42
CA PHE A 130 5.00 -35.13 -20.47
C PHE A 130 3.52 -34.81 -20.64
N GLY A 131 3.01 -33.75 -20.02
CA GLY A 131 1.61 -33.31 -20.16
C GLY A 131 1.26 -32.90 -21.59
N LEU A 132 2.13 -32.13 -22.24
CA LEU A 132 1.94 -31.73 -23.64
C LEU A 132 2.08 -32.92 -24.59
N GLN A 133 3.03 -33.82 -24.37
CA GLN A 133 3.12 -35.06 -25.15
C GLN A 133 1.89 -35.94 -25.00
N TYR A 134 1.42 -36.14 -23.76
CA TYR A 134 0.25 -36.98 -23.47
C TYR A 134 -1.00 -36.42 -24.15
N THR A 135 -1.28 -35.13 -23.96
CA THR A 135 -2.47 -34.47 -24.55
C THR A 135 -2.41 -34.46 -26.08
N LYS A 136 -1.23 -34.32 -26.68
CA LYS A 136 -1.03 -34.44 -28.13
C LYS A 136 -1.29 -35.87 -28.61
N LYS A 137 -0.71 -36.89 -27.96
CA LYS A 137 -0.86 -38.31 -28.32
C LYS A 137 -2.32 -38.78 -28.22
N LYS A 138 -3.06 -38.29 -27.22
CA LYS A 138 -4.47 -38.62 -27.00
C LYS A 138 -5.45 -37.72 -27.76
N GLN A 139 -4.96 -36.77 -28.57
CA GLN A 139 -5.79 -35.82 -29.32
C GLN A 139 -6.78 -35.05 -28.41
N LEU A 140 -6.27 -34.50 -27.30
CA LEU A 140 -7.02 -33.74 -26.32
C LEU A 140 -6.74 -32.22 -26.47
N PRO A 141 -7.31 -31.54 -27.50
CA PRO A 141 -6.92 -30.17 -27.85
C PRO A 141 -7.25 -29.14 -26.77
N PHE A 142 -8.37 -29.32 -26.05
CA PHE A 142 -8.76 -28.44 -24.96
C PHE A 142 -7.72 -28.45 -23.83
N TYR A 143 -7.41 -29.63 -23.28
CA TYR A 143 -6.41 -29.78 -22.21
C TYR A 143 -5.00 -29.39 -22.65
N ASN A 144 -4.65 -29.66 -23.92
CA ASN A 144 -3.38 -29.18 -24.48
C ASN A 144 -3.32 -27.65 -24.47
N THR A 145 -4.39 -26.97 -24.88
CA THR A 145 -4.48 -25.51 -24.86
C THR A 145 -4.39 -24.97 -23.43
N VAL A 146 -5.11 -25.58 -22.47
CA VAL A 146 -5.03 -25.19 -21.05
C VAL A 146 -3.60 -25.30 -20.53
N LEU A 147 -2.90 -26.41 -20.79
CA LEU A 147 -1.51 -26.59 -20.38
C LEU A 147 -0.59 -25.54 -21.03
N LEU A 148 -0.78 -25.24 -22.31
CA LEU A 148 -0.02 -24.20 -23.00
C LEU A 148 -0.29 -22.80 -22.43
N CYS A 149 -1.53 -22.47 -22.08
CA CYS A 149 -1.85 -21.19 -21.43
C CYS A 149 -1.10 -21.05 -20.10
N VAL A 150 -1.15 -22.08 -19.25
CA VAL A 150 -0.43 -22.06 -17.96
C VAL A 150 1.09 -21.98 -18.19
N LEU A 151 1.63 -22.71 -19.17
CA LEU A 151 3.05 -22.62 -19.54
C LEU A 151 3.43 -21.21 -19.98
N PHE A 152 2.61 -20.56 -20.81
CA PHE A 152 2.88 -19.19 -21.30
C PHE A 152 2.78 -18.16 -20.16
N ILE A 153 1.88 -18.36 -19.18
CA ILE A 153 1.87 -17.57 -17.95
C ILE A 153 3.20 -17.72 -17.20
N PHE A 154 3.72 -18.95 -17.03
CA PHE A 154 5.01 -19.17 -16.37
C PHE A 154 6.18 -18.58 -17.15
N ILE A 155 6.17 -18.68 -18.48
CA ILE A 155 7.19 -18.04 -19.33
C ILE A 155 7.15 -16.53 -19.13
N GLY A 156 5.99 -15.88 -19.15
CA GLY A 156 5.89 -14.45 -18.87
C GLY A 156 6.33 -14.10 -17.44
N PHE A 157 5.92 -14.90 -16.46
CA PHE A 157 6.26 -14.72 -15.06
C PHE A 157 7.76 -14.90 -14.78
N SER A 158 8.48 -15.69 -15.58
CA SER A 158 9.93 -15.91 -15.43
C SER A 158 10.76 -14.63 -15.44
N THR A 159 10.23 -13.52 -15.97
CA THR A 159 10.85 -12.19 -15.88
C THR A 159 11.12 -11.75 -14.43
N TRP A 160 10.37 -12.28 -13.45
CA TRP A 160 10.61 -12.07 -12.02
C TRP A 160 11.94 -12.63 -11.53
N MET A 161 12.56 -13.58 -12.24
CA MET A 161 13.89 -14.10 -11.89
C MET A 161 14.96 -13.00 -11.87
N MET A 162 14.73 -11.87 -12.53
CA MET A 162 15.59 -10.70 -12.43
C MET A 162 15.83 -10.26 -10.97
N LEU A 163 14.83 -10.39 -10.09
CA LEU A 163 14.94 -10.00 -8.68
C LEU A 163 16.01 -10.80 -7.92
N PRO A 164 15.92 -12.15 -7.82
CA PRO A 164 16.97 -12.91 -7.15
C PRO A 164 18.31 -12.85 -7.87
N ILE A 165 18.35 -12.77 -9.19
CA ILE A 165 19.61 -12.61 -9.94
C ILE A 165 20.31 -11.31 -9.54
N ARG A 166 19.58 -10.19 -9.52
CA ARG A 166 20.10 -8.89 -9.10
C ARG A 166 20.48 -8.88 -7.61
N ALA A 167 19.69 -9.51 -6.77
CA ALA A 167 19.95 -9.57 -5.34
C ALA A 167 21.26 -10.34 -5.01
N ASN A 168 21.52 -11.44 -5.70
CA ASN A 168 22.76 -12.22 -5.56
C ASN A 168 24.00 -11.50 -6.11
N ALA A 169 23.83 -10.49 -6.98
CA ALA A 169 24.93 -9.67 -7.47
C ALA A 169 25.44 -8.64 -6.43
N ASN A 170 24.81 -8.56 -5.25
CA ASN A 170 25.19 -7.65 -4.16
C ASN A 170 25.34 -6.18 -4.60
N VAL A 171 24.38 -5.73 -5.40
CA VAL A 171 24.29 -4.33 -5.81
C VAL A 171 24.14 -3.39 -4.60
N VAL A 172 24.58 -2.14 -4.74
CA VAL A 172 24.58 -1.16 -3.64
C VAL A 172 23.17 -0.92 -3.10
N ILE A 173 22.18 -0.80 -3.98
CA ILE A 173 20.76 -0.69 -3.60
C ILE A 173 20.07 -2.04 -3.79
N ASN A 174 19.85 -2.79 -2.70
CA ASN A 174 19.33 -4.16 -2.72
C ASN A 174 18.20 -4.34 -1.67
N GLU A 175 17.14 -3.56 -1.83
CA GLU A 175 16.02 -3.54 -0.88
C GLU A 175 15.44 -4.93 -0.64
N ASN A 176 15.25 -5.28 0.64
CA ASN A 176 14.76 -6.57 1.11
C ASN A 176 15.59 -7.80 0.72
N ARG A 177 16.66 -7.64 -0.07
CA ARG A 177 17.61 -8.68 -0.51
C ARG A 177 16.93 -10.04 -0.80
N PRO A 178 16.04 -10.17 -1.81
CA PRO A 178 15.36 -11.43 -2.11
C PRO A 178 16.30 -12.41 -2.85
N SER A 179 17.32 -12.93 -2.17
CA SER A 179 18.43 -13.68 -2.78
C SER A 179 18.16 -15.19 -2.93
N ASP A 180 17.15 -15.71 -2.24
CA ASP A 180 16.76 -17.12 -2.37
C ASP A 180 15.25 -17.35 -2.42
N ALA A 181 14.84 -18.61 -2.63
CA ALA A 181 13.44 -18.97 -2.82
C ALA A 181 12.54 -18.60 -1.62
N ALA A 182 13.04 -18.64 -0.39
CA ALA A 182 12.29 -18.25 0.80
C ALA A 182 12.16 -16.72 0.88
N GLU A 183 13.26 -15.99 0.68
CA GLU A 183 13.25 -14.52 0.70
C GLU A 183 12.41 -13.94 -0.47
N VAL A 184 12.48 -14.53 -1.66
CA VAL A 184 11.65 -14.13 -2.82
C VAL A 184 10.16 -14.37 -2.53
N LEU A 185 9.80 -15.45 -1.83
CA LEU A 185 8.42 -15.68 -1.39
C LEU A 185 7.95 -14.61 -0.41
N ALA A 186 8.77 -14.27 0.59
CA ALA A 186 8.47 -13.21 1.55
C ALA A 186 8.31 -11.85 0.85
N TYR A 187 9.17 -11.56 -0.12
CA TYR A 187 9.09 -10.37 -0.98
C TYR A 187 7.79 -10.36 -1.80
N TYR A 188 7.45 -11.47 -2.48
CA TYR A 188 6.23 -11.60 -3.28
C TYR A 188 4.98 -11.39 -2.43
N ASN A 189 4.94 -11.98 -1.23
CA ASN A 189 3.83 -11.87 -0.29
C ASN A 189 3.76 -10.49 0.41
N ARG A 190 4.79 -9.66 0.24
CA ARG A 190 4.89 -8.34 0.88
C ARG A 190 4.77 -8.44 2.41
N GLU A 191 5.40 -9.44 3.01
CA GLU A 191 5.21 -9.76 4.44
C GLU A 191 5.57 -8.59 5.37
N GLN A 192 6.52 -7.74 4.96
CA GLN A 192 6.88 -6.49 5.66
C GLN A 192 5.71 -5.50 5.86
N TYR A 193 4.66 -5.55 5.03
CA TYR A 193 3.54 -4.60 5.07
C TYR A 193 2.30 -5.15 5.81
N GLY A 194 2.35 -6.38 6.33
CA GLY A 194 1.23 -7.03 7.00
C GLY A 194 0.11 -7.51 6.05
N GLU A 195 -0.94 -8.07 6.62
CA GLU A 195 -2.06 -8.65 5.86
C GLU A 195 -3.21 -7.68 5.66
N GLN A 196 -3.72 -7.59 4.44
CA GLN A 196 -4.91 -6.81 4.14
C GLN A 196 -6.20 -7.62 4.37
N LYS A 197 -7.04 -7.15 5.29
CA LYS A 197 -8.33 -7.80 5.63
C LYS A 197 -9.47 -7.19 4.81
N LEU A 198 -9.91 -7.87 3.74
CA LEU A 198 -10.89 -7.31 2.79
C LEU A 198 -12.36 -7.52 3.23
N PHE A 199 -12.70 -8.73 3.69
CA PHE A 199 -14.09 -9.12 3.93
C PHE A 199 -14.48 -9.10 5.41
N TYR A 200 -13.53 -9.39 6.30
CA TYR A 200 -13.72 -9.35 7.75
C TYR A 200 -12.39 -9.02 8.42
N GLY A 201 -12.38 -8.10 9.38
CA GLY A 201 -11.16 -7.66 10.06
C GLY A 201 -11.39 -6.48 11.01
N PRO A 202 -10.30 -5.96 11.63
CA PRO A 202 -10.38 -4.89 12.61
C PRO A 202 -10.87 -3.56 11.99
N MET A 203 -11.61 -2.80 12.80
CA MET A 203 -12.04 -1.43 12.51
C MET A 203 -11.13 -0.43 13.25
N TYR A 204 -11.19 0.86 12.94
CA TYR A 204 -10.36 1.88 13.60
C TYR A 204 -10.58 1.95 15.12
N SER A 205 -11.74 1.49 15.61
CA SER A 205 -12.05 1.39 17.04
C SER A 205 -11.11 0.46 17.80
N ASP A 206 -10.39 -0.40 17.08
CA ASP A 206 -9.32 -1.25 17.61
C ASP A 206 -8.21 -0.44 18.29
N ALA A 207 -8.06 0.85 17.94
CA ALA A 207 -7.17 1.79 18.62
C ALA A 207 -7.47 1.96 20.12
N TYR A 208 -8.69 1.63 20.54
CA TYR A 208 -9.18 1.78 21.90
C TYR A 208 -9.52 0.42 22.52
N ALA A 209 -9.28 -0.67 21.80
CA ALA A 209 -9.51 -2.02 22.27
C ALA A 209 -8.35 -2.46 23.17
N GLY A 210 -8.67 -3.24 24.21
CA GLY A 210 -7.68 -4.03 24.90
C GLY A 210 -7.27 -5.27 24.09
N LEU A 211 -6.28 -6.00 24.60
CA LEU A 211 -6.00 -7.35 24.11
C LEU A 211 -7.20 -8.26 24.38
N ASP A 212 -7.38 -9.28 23.55
CA ASP A 212 -8.37 -10.32 23.77
C ASP A 212 -8.12 -11.00 25.13
N GLN A 213 -9.20 -11.19 25.91
CA GLN A 213 -9.10 -11.69 27.28
C GLN A 213 -8.63 -13.15 27.35
N ASN A 214 -8.93 -13.95 26.34
CA ASN A 214 -8.66 -15.39 26.33
C ASN A 214 -7.42 -15.74 25.51
N ASN A 215 -7.20 -15.04 24.39
CA ASN A 215 -6.10 -15.26 23.49
C ASN A 215 -5.42 -13.93 23.10
N PRO A 216 -4.69 -13.27 24.02
CA PRO A 216 -4.14 -11.93 23.82
C PRO A 216 -3.02 -11.84 22.78
N TYR A 217 -2.43 -12.98 22.41
CA TYR A 217 -1.32 -13.04 21.47
C TYR A 217 -1.54 -14.12 20.41
N GLU A 218 -1.01 -13.89 19.21
CA GLU A 218 -1.03 -14.81 18.09
C GLU A 218 0.38 -15.06 17.55
N ASP A 219 0.59 -16.25 16.98
CA ASP A 219 1.84 -16.60 16.33
C ASP A 219 2.01 -15.88 14.98
N GLU A 220 3.22 -15.42 14.71
CA GLU A 220 3.67 -14.99 13.40
C GLU A 220 4.15 -16.14 12.53
N LYS A 221 4.40 -15.84 11.25
CA LYS A 221 5.05 -16.79 10.35
C LYS A 221 6.54 -16.88 10.71
N PRO A 222 7.12 -18.09 10.80
CA PRO A 222 8.56 -18.22 10.94
C PRO A 222 9.27 -17.64 9.70
N ASN A 223 10.22 -16.75 9.93
CA ASN A 223 11.09 -16.18 8.91
C ASN A 223 12.38 -17.00 8.86
N TYR A 224 12.70 -17.54 7.68
CA TYR A 224 13.85 -18.40 7.45
C TYR A 224 14.95 -17.64 6.72
N GLN A 225 16.19 -17.76 7.21
CA GLN A 225 17.38 -17.27 6.52
C GLN A 225 18.41 -18.39 6.35
N ARG A 226 19.24 -18.28 5.32
CA ARG A 226 20.37 -19.19 5.10
C ARG A 226 21.45 -18.94 6.14
N ASP A 227 21.83 -20.01 6.82
CA ASP A 227 23.02 -20.05 7.65
C ASP A 227 24.11 -20.83 6.90
N TYR A 228 25.11 -20.09 6.41
CA TYR A 228 26.24 -20.66 5.67
C TYR A 228 27.20 -21.46 6.57
N ALA A 229 27.21 -21.23 7.88
CA ALA A 229 28.05 -21.99 8.80
C ALA A 229 27.48 -23.39 9.05
N THR A 230 26.16 -23.51 9.17
CA THR A 230 25.49 -24.81 9.36
C THR A 230 25.03 -25.47 8.07
N GLY A 231 24.99 -24.72 6.96
CA GLY A 231 24.47 -25.18 5.67
C GLY A 231 22.96 -25.41 5.67
N LYS A 232 22.22 -24.74 6.56
CA LYS A 232 20.78 -24.93 6.79
C LYS A 232 20.01 -23.62 6.75
N TYR A 233 18.69 -23.70 6.60
CA TYR A 233 17.79 -22.58 6.85
C TYR A 233 17.42 -22.52 8.33
N VAL A 234 17.67 -21.39 8.99
CA VAL A 234 17.36 -21.17 10.41
C VAL A 234 16.25 -20.15 10.57
N ILE A 235 15.39 -20.35 11.57
CA ILE A 235 14.36 -19.38 11.94
C ILE A 235 15.05 -18.24 12.68
N VAL A 236 14.86 -17.01 12.21
CA VAL A 236 15.53 -15.83 12.80
C VAL A 236 14.61 -15.03 13.72
N ASN A 237 13.31 -14.96 13.42
CA ASN A 237 12.36 -14.19 14.21
C ASN A 237 11.78 -14.97 15.39
N ASN A 238 11.44 -14.25 16.46
CA ASN A 238 10.66 -14.79 17.56
C ASN A 238 9.17 -14.74 17.20
N TYR A 239 8.65 -15.83 16.63
CA TYR A 239 7.32 -15.85 16.03
C TYR A 239 6.19 -16.31 16.96
N VAL A 240 6.47 -17.04 18.04
CA VAL A 240 5.42 -17.56 18.95
C VAL A 240 4.89 -16.41 19.80
N ASN A 241 3.57 -16.21 19.92
CA ASN A 241 2.98 -15.06 20.66
C ASN A 241 3.54 -13.68 20.26
N ALA A 242 3.92 -13.52 19.00
CA ALA A 242 4.59 -12.30 18.51
C ALA A 242 3.62 -11.18 18.15
N LYS A 243 2.41 -11.51 17.69
CA LYS A 243 1.36 -10.54 17.37
C LYS A 243 0.45 -10.31 18.56
N GLN A 244 0.07 -9.05 18.77
CA GLN A 244 -1.04 -8.71 19.63
C GLN A 244 -2.36 -9.09 18.94
N ASN A 245 -3.24 -9.79 19.66
CA ASN A 245 -4.60 -10.06 19.23
C ASN A 245 -5.56 -9.21 20.06
N THR A 246 -6.23 -8.28 19.38
CA THR A 246 -7.20 -7.36 19.97
C THR A 246 -8.59 -7.98 20.01
N ASP A 247 -9.43 -7.45 20.91
CA ASP A 247 -10.80 -7.92 21.14
C ASP A 247 -11.63 -8.01 19.84
N ASP A 248 -12.19 -9.20 19.59
CA ASP A 248 -13.05 -9.51 18.44
C ASP A 248 -14.28 -8.60 18.31
N ASN A 249 -14.72 -7.95 19.39
CA ASN A 249 -15.79 -6.95 19.37
C ASN A 249 -15.47 -5.76 18.47
N HIS A 250 -14.20 -5.47 18.21
CA HIS A 250 -13.77 -4.39 17.31
C HIS A 250 -13.53 -4.84 15.86
N LYS A 251 -13.75 -6.13 15.56
CA LYS A 251 -13.67 -6.68 14.19
C LYS A 251 -15.05 -6.70 13.54
N GLY A 252 -15.13 -6.55 12.22
CA GLY A 252 -16.42 -6.50 11.52
C GLY A 252 -16.35 -6.81 10.03
N LEU A 253 -17.52 -6.92 9.41
CA LEU A 253 -17.67 -7.16 7.97
C LEU A 253 -17.26 -5.92 7.17
N MET A 254 -16.58 -6.16 6.05
CA MET A 254 -16.08 -5.13 5.13
C MET A 254 -15.43 -3.96 5.87
N PRO A 255 -14.29 -4.15 6.56
CA PRO A 255 -13.67 -3.11 7.36
C PRO A 255 -13.14 -1.98 6.47
N ARG A 256 -13.96 -0.96 6.20
CA ARG A 256 -13.59 0.18 5.34
C ARG A 256 -12.86 1.24 6.15
N MET A 257 -13.28 1.42 7.39
CA MET A 257 -12.65 2.30 8.35
C MET A 257 -11.77 1.47 9.30
N TRP A 258 -10.62 1.00 8.83
CA TRP A 258 -9.79 0.01 9.53
C TRP A 258 -8.57 0.59 10.24
N SER A 259 -8.10 1.76 9.83
CA SER A 259 -6.83 2.31 10.29
C SER A 259 -6.97 3.07 11.61
N THR A 260 -6.29 2.60 12.64
CA THR A 260 -6.24 3.21 13.97
C THR A 260 -5.65 4.63 13.94
N ASP A 261 -4.62 4.87 13.14
CA ASP A 261 -3.99 6.19 12.97
C ASP A 261 -4.93 7.26 12.38
N HIS A 262 -6.04 6.85 11.76
CA HIS A 262 -6.99 7.73 11.08
C HIS A 262 -8.34 7.80 11.80
N ALA A 263 -8.41 7.34 13.06
CA ALA A 263 -9.63 7.29 13.86
C ALA A 263 -10.40 8.63 13.88
N VAL A 264 -9.69 9.74 14.13
CA VAL A 264 -10.26 11.10 14.14
C VAL A 264 -10.96 11.41 12.81
N ASN A 265 -10.31 11.14 11.68
CA ASN A 265 -10.88 11.42 10.37
C ASN A 265 -12.12 10.56 10.11
N TYR A 266 -12.11 9.27 10.50
CA TYR A 266 -13.29 8.42 10.37
C TYR A 266 -14.47 8.90 11.21
N MET A 267 -14.21 9.36 12.43
CA MET A 267 -15.23 9.95 13.30
C MET A 267 -15.81 11.24 12.69
N LYS A 268 -14.99 12.06 12.02
CA LYS A 268 -15.45 13.25 11.28
C LYS A 268 -16.39 12.92 10.11
N PHE A 269 -16.14 11.84 9.37
CA PHE A 269 -17.02 11.40 8.26
C PHE A 269 -18.31 10.71 8.75
N THR A 270 -18.27 10.09 9.92
CA THR A 270 -19.37 9.30 10.45
C THR A 270 -19.96 9.96 11.68
N LYS A 271 -19.58 9.51 12.87
CA LYS A 271 -19.77 10.16 14.16
C LYS A 271 -18.72 9.62 15.14
N PRO A 272 -18.50 10.29 16.28
CA PRO A 272 -17.75 9.72 17.38
C PRO A 272 -18.29 8.34 17.81
N LEU A 273 -17.40 7.48 18.32
CA LEU A 273 -17.79 6.15 18.79
C LEU A 273 -18.64 6.24 20.05
N ASP A 274 -19.68 5.41 20.11
CA ASP A 274 -20.49 5.28 21.31
C ASP A 274 -19.70 4.52 22.38
N PHE A 275 -19.81 4.95 23.63
CA PHE A 275 -19.14 4.28 24.74
C PHE A 275 -19.96 4.38 26.03
N ARG A 276 -19.75 3.37 26.89
CA ARG A 276 -20.36 3.25 28.23
C ARG A 276 -19.30 2.87 29.26
N ILE A 277 -19.56 3.14 30.53
CA ILE A 277 -18.67 2.71 31.61
C ILE A 277 -18.70 1.18 31.66
N ASN A 278 -17.53 0.56 31.83
CA ASN A 278 -17.42 -0.86 32.00
C ASN A 278 -17.95 -1.28 33.39
N PRO A 279 -19.10 -1.96 33.48
CA PRO A 279 -19.67 -2.35 34.77
C PRO A 279 -18.85 -3.43 35.48
N ALA A 280 -17.96 -4.12 34.76
CA ALA A 280 -17.11 -5.19 35.26
C ALA A 280 -15.68 -4.72 35.57
N TYR A 281 -15.42 -3.40 35.56
CA TYR A 281 -14.10 -2.88 35.89
C TYR A 281 -13.79 -3.08 37.39
N PRO A 282 -12.63 -3.68 37.74
CA PRO A 282 -12.24 -3.89 39.14
C PRO A 282 -11.68 -2.59 39.73
N PHE A 283 -12.57 -1.77 40.31
CA PHE A 283 -12.23 -0.47 40.89
C PHE A 283 -11.30 -0.55 42.11
N GLU A 284 -11.17 -1.73 42.72
CA GLU A 284 -10.23 -2.02 43.81
C GLU A 284 -8.79 -1.67 43.42
N ARG A 285 -8.43 -1.92 42.14
CA ARG A 285 -7.08 -1.64 41.62
C ARG A 285 -6.74 -0.15 41.54
N GLU A 286 -7.74 0.72 41.49
CA GLU A 286 -7.51 2.16 41.46
C GLU A 286 -7.19 2.67 42.87
N LEU A 287 -7.79 2.09 43.91
CA LEU A 287 -7.47 2.43 45.31
C LEU A 287 -5.99 2.20 45.64
N GLU A 288 -5.41 1.11 45.11
CA GLU A 288 -3.97 0.83 45.22
C GLU A 288 -3.12 1.91 44.54
N LYS A 289 -3.55 2.45 43.37
CA LYS A 289 -2.84 3.54 42.68
C LYS A 289 -2.92 4.87 43.41
N TYR A 290 -4.00 5.11 44.16
CA TYR A 290 -4.11 6.26 45.07
C TYR A 290 -3.30 6.09 46.37
N GLY A 291 -2.60 4.97 46.54
CA GLY A 291 -1.75 4.71 47.69
C GLY A 291 -2.54 4.36 48.96
N LEU A 292 -3.79 3.94 48.81
CA LEU A 292 -4.62 3.51 49.93
C LEU A 292 -4.25 2.06 50.30
N PRO A 293 -4.03 1.74 51.59
CA PRO A 293 -3.72 0.39 52.03
C PRO A 293 -5.01 -0.45 52.05
N VAL A 294 -5.41 -0.93 50.87
CA VAL A 294 -6.64 -1.74 50.65
C VAL A 294 -6.66 -2.97 51.56
N ASP A 295 -5.50 -3.50 51.92
CA ASP A 295 -5.25 -4.60 52.84
C ASP A 295 -5.48 -4.28 54.33
N GLN A 296 -5.63 -3.00 54.69
CA GLN A 296 -5.80 -2.52 56.06
C GLN A 296 -7.14 -1.80 56.30
N MET A 297 -7.99 -1.69 55.27
CA MET A 297 -9.30 -1.04 55.33
C MET A 297 -10.41 -2.06 55.64
N SER A 298 -11.51 -1.60 56.26
CA SER A 298 -12.70 -2.45 56.42
C SER A 298 -13.44 -2.61 55.09
N ASP A 299 -14.20 -3.71 54.93
CA ASP A 299 -15.02 -3.94 53.72
C ASP A 299 -16.00 -2.77 53.45
N GLU A 300 -16.45 -2.08 54.49
CA GLU A 300 -17.33 -0.91 54.40
C GLU A 300 -16.58 0.34 53.88
N ASP A 301 -15.35 0.58 54.35
CA ASP A 301 -14.50 1.69 53.91
C ASP A 301 -14.05 1.50 52.45
N ILE A 302 -13.73 0.26 52.06
CA ILE A 302 -13.38 -0.10 50.68
C ILE A 302 -14.60 0.16 49.76
N GLY A 303 -15.79 -0.25 50.18
CA GLY A 303 -17.03 0.00 49.44
C GLY A 303 -17.32 1.49 49.24
N GLN A 304 -17.11 2.32 50.27
CA GLN A 304 -17.27 3.77 50.16
C GLN A 304 -16.23 4.42 49.24
N ALA A 305 -14.97 4.02 49.35
CA ALA A 305 -13.90 4.54 48.51
C ALA A 305 -14.10 4.18 47.03
N ILE A 306 -14.51 2.95 46.72
CA ILE A 306 -14.89 2.53 45.37
C ILE A 306 -16.05 3.36 44.84
N ALA A 307 -17.09 3.56 45.65
CA ALA A 307 -18.25 4.35 45.25
C ALA A 307 -17.88 5.81 44.94
N GLN A 308 -16.95 6.40 45.72
CA GLN A 308 -16.45 7.74 45.47
C GLN A 308 -15.65 7.81 44.16
N VAL A 309 -14.65 6.94 43.96
CA VAL A 309 -13.83 6.92 42.74
C VAL A 309 -14.69 6.69 41.50
N ARG A 310 -15.67 5.79 41.60
CA ARG A 310 -16.65 5.55 40.53
C ARG A 310 -17.50 6.79 40.26
N GLY A 311 -17.98 7.48 41.30
CA GLY A 311 -18.76 8.71 41.16
C GLY A 311 -17.97 9.86 40.51
N GLU A 312 -16.70 10.01 40.87
CA GLU A 312 -15.79 10.99 40.25
C GLU A 312 -15.56 10.67 38.76
N LEU A 313 -15.34 9.39 38.43
CA LEU A 313 -15.20 8.92 37.06
C LEU A 313 -16.49 9.14 36.25
N GLU A 314 -17.65 8.78 36.82
CA GLU A 314 -18.97 9.02 36.22
C GLU A 314 -19.20 10.52 35.94
N SER A 315 -18.83 11.37 36.89
CA SER A 315 -18.91 12.83 36.73
C SER A 315 -17.99 13.34 35.61
N ALA A 316 -16.73 12.90 35.57
CA ALA A 316 -15.77 13.29 34.53
C ALA A 316 -16.25 12.86 33.13
N ILE A 317 -16.77 11.65 32.99
CA ILE A 317 -17.33 11.14 31.74
C ILE A 317 -18.57 11.94 31.32
N ASN A 318 -19.48 12.24 32.24
CA ASN A 318 -20.69 13.00 31.94
C ASN A 318 -20.38 14.46 31.58
N GLN A 319 -19.41 15.08 32.26
CA GLN A 319 -18.92 16.41 31.93
C GLN A 319 -18.29 16.43 30.53
N PHE A 320 -17.47 15.44 30.19
CA PHE A 320 -16.89 15.32 28.85
C PHE A 320 -17.98 15.17 27.78
N LYS A 321 -18.96 14.28 28.01
CA LYS A 321 -20.11 14.11 27.09
C LYS A 321 -20.90 15.41 26.90
N ALA A 322 -21.14 16.16 27.96
CA ALA A 322 -21.83 17.45 27.91
C ALA A 322 -21.03 18.50 27.13
N SER A 323 -19.73 18.62 27.42
CA SER A 323 -18.83 19.56 26.72
C SER A 323 -18.75 19.25 25.22
N HIS A 324 -18.59 17.98 24.84
CA HIS A 324 -18.60 17.58 23.44
C HIS A 324 -19.97 17.85 22.75
N ALA A 325 -21.08 17.55 23.42
CA ALA A 325 -22.42 17.83 22.90
C ALA A 325 -22.70 19.33 22.70
N SER A 326 -22.08 20.19 23.52
CA SER A 326 -22.15 21.65 23.39
C SER A 326 -21.23 22.24 22.31
N GLY A 327 -20.36 21.42 21.70
CA GLY A 327 -19.40 21.85 20.67
C GLY A 327 -18.11 22.47 21.23
N GLU A 328 -17.89 22.40 22.55
CA GLU A 328 -16.67 22.93 23.20
C GLU A 328 -15.44 22.02 23.01
N SER A 329 -15.63 20.74 22.69
CA SER A 329 -14.56 19.76 22.43
C SER A 329 -14.57 19.31 20.98
N GLU A 330 -13.40 19.26 20.35
CA GLU A 330 -13.24 18.73 18.99
C GLU A 330 -13.15 17.19 19.01
N VAL A 331 -13.20 16.57 17.82
CA VAL A 331 -13.09 15.11 17.65
C VAL A 331 -11.72 14.60 18.08
N GLU A 332 -10.69 15.43 17.95
CA GLU A 332 -9.34 15.21 18.43
C GLU A 332 -9.29 15.03 19.95
N ASP A 333 -10.07 15.81 20.70
CA ASP A 333 -10.17 15.68 22.15
C ASP A 333 -10.95 14.42 22.54
N TYR A 334 -11.92 14.02 21.71
CA TYR A 334 -12.63 12.75 21.85
C TYR A 334 -11.72 11.53 21.67
N ASP A 335 -10.85 11.53 20.65
CA ASP A 335 -9.84 10.48 20.46
C ASP A 335 -8.89 10.38 21.66
N LYS A 336 -8.38 11.51 22.15
CA LYS A 336 -7.55 11.55 23.37
C LYS A 336 -8.30 11.02 24.59
N PHE A 337 -9.56 11.42 24.76
CA PHE A 337 -10.39 10.96 25.86
C PHE A 337 -10.57 9.44 25.83
N LEU A 338 -10.93 8.87 24.67
CA LEU A 338 -11.07 7.42 24.52
C LEU A 338 -9.76 6.66 24.78
N LYS A 339 -8.61 7.19 24.37
CA LYS A 339 -7.30 6.60 24.67
C LYS A 339 -6.96 6.64 26.15
N ASN A 340 -7.24 7.75 26.82
CA ASN A 340 -6.91 7.94 28.23
C ASN A 340 -7.84 7.16 29.17
N TYR A 341 -9.14 7.14 28.85
CA TYR A 341 -10.16 6.49 29.68
C TYR A 341 -10.53 5.08 29.20
N GLY A 342 -9.94 4.57 28.10
CA GLY A 342 -10.34 3.33 27.44
C GLY A 342 -10.43 2.12 28.37
N GLN A 343 -9.53 2.00 29.36
CA GLN A 343 -9.58 0.91 30.34
C GLN A 343 -10.86 0.86 31.19
N TYR A 344 -11.52 2.01 31.40
CA TYR A 344 -12.74 2.14 32.17
C TYR A 344 -14.01 2.05 31.30
N LEU A 345 -13.86 2.00 29.97
CA LEU A 345 -14.95 2.13 29.02
C LEU A 345 -15.14 0.84 28.23
N VAL A 346 -16.39 0.53 27.91
CA VAL A 346 -16.74 -0.36 26.81
C VAL A 346 -17.08 0.53 25.62
N ILE A 347 -16.21 0.49 24.60
CA ILE A 347 -16.31 1.30 23.40
C ILE A 347 -16.90 0.43 22.30
N ASP A 348 -17.99 0.88 21.69
CA ASP A 348 -18.63 0.14 20.62
C ASP A 348 -17.90 0.37 19.30
N ARG A 349 -17.78 -0.67 18.48
CA ARG A 349 -17.27 -0.56 17.10
C ARG A 349 -18.23 0.23 16.20
N PRO A 350 -17.76 0.83 15.10
CA PRO A 350 -18.65 1.45 14.13
C PRO A 350 -19.59 0.40 13.49
N ALA A 351 -20.84 0.79 13.30
CA ALA A 351 -21.85 -0.04 12.65
C ALA A 351 -21.52 -0.28 11.16
N LEU A 352 -22.07 -1.36 10.58
CA LEU A 352 -21.90 -1.65 9.15
C LEU A 352 -22.43 -0.51 8.26
N GLY A 353 -23.53 0.14 8.65
CA GLY A 353 -24.08 1.28 7.92
C GLY A 353 -23.11 2.47 7.84
N GLN A 354 -22.35 2.74 8.91
CA GLN A 354 -21.32 3.79 8.91
C GLN A 354 -20.14 3.42 8.00
N ASN A 355 -19.72 2.15 8.01
CA ASN A 355 -18.71 1.64 7.08
C ASN A 355 -19.11 1.79 5.62
N LEU A 356 -20.36 1.44 5.29
CA LEU A 356 -20.89 1.60 3.93
C LEU A 356 -21.05 3.08 3.56
N LYS A 357 -21.53 3.93 4.47
CA LYS A 357 -21.61 5.38 4.27
C LYS A 357 -20.24 5.94 3.88
N PHE A 358 -19.18 5.63 4.65
CA PHE A 358 -17.81 6.06 4.35
C PHE A 358 -17.35 5.57 2.96
N MET A 359 -17.67 4.32 2.59
CA MET A 359 -17.33 3.79 1.27
C MET A 359 -17.98 4.60 0.14
N PHE A 360 -19.28 4.87 0.21
CA PHE A 360 -19.98 5.60 -0.85
C PHE A 360 -19.61 7.08 -0.88
N GLU A 361 -19.49 7.72 0.28
CA GLU A 361 -19.20 9.16 0.39
C GLU A 361 -17.74 9.47 0.07
N TYR A 362 -16.80 8.80 0.74
CA TYR A 362 -15.38 9.09 0.60
C TYR A 362 -14.74 8.25 -0.50
N GLN A 363 -14.81 6.92 -0.43
CA GLN A 363 -14.04 6.06 -1.36
C GLN A 363 -14.57 6.12 -2.81
N PHE A 364 -15.89 6.12 -2.99
CA PHE A 364 -16.50 6.21 -4.32
C PHE A 364 -16.78 7.66 -4.72
N GLY A 365 -17.39 8.47 -3.85
CA GLY A 365 -17.66 9.88 -4.14
C GLY A 365 -16.39 10.69 -4.29
N TYR A 366 -15.68 10.93 -3.19
CA TYR A 366 -14.54 11.82 -3.15
C TYR A 366 -13.27 11.26 -3.79
N MET A 367 -12.98 9.95 -3.67
CA MET A 367 -11.73 9.38 -4.18
C MET A 367 -11.84 8.80 -5.59
N TYR A 368 -13.05 8.55 -6.11
CA TYR A 368 -13.24 8.07 -7.47
C TYR A 368 -13.96 9.10 -8.36
N TRP A 369 -15.20 9.45 -8.03
CA TRP A 369 -16.00 10.34 -8.88
C TRP A 369 -15.40 11.75 -8.99
N ARG A 370 -14.86 12.31 -7.90
CA ARG A 370 -14.13 13.59 -7.96
C ARG A 370 -13.03 13.54 -9.02
N TYR A 371 -12.19 12.52 -9.02
CA TYR A 371 -11.09 12.38 -9.98
C TYR A 371 -11.57 12.07 -11.40
N LEU A 372 -12.68 11.34 -11.56
CA LEU A 372 -13.28 11.18 -12.89
C LEU A 372 -13.72 12.54 -13.44
N MET A 373 -14.45 13.33 -12.64
CA MET A 373 -14.88 14.68 -13.03
C MET A 373 -13.69 15.60 -13.25
N TRP A 374 -12.64 15.47 -12.44
CA TRP A 374 -11.38 16.19 -12.58
C TRP A 374 -10.73 16.02 -13.96
N ASN A 375 -10.80 14.80 -14.50
CA ASN A 375 -10.21 14.44 -15.80
C ASN A 375 -11.12 14.73 -16.99
N PHE A 376 -12.46 14.74 -16.82
CA PHE A 376 -13.41 14.85 -17.95
C PHE A 376 -14.32 16.08 -17.93
N VAL A 377 -14.29 16.89 -16.85
CA VAL A 377 -15.04 18.14 -16.72
C VAL A 377 -14.11 19.33 -16.48
N GLY A 378 -13.09 19.16 -15.63
CA GLY A 378 -12.06 20.16 -15.36
C GLY A 378 -11.58 20.12 -13.92
N ARG A 379 -10.54 20.88 -13.62
CA ARG A 379 -9.73 20.86 -12.40
C ARG A 379 -9.70 22.23 -11.75
N GLN A 380 -9.93 22.28 -10.43
CA GLN A 380 -9.78 23.51 -9.64
C GLN A 380 -8.31 23.91 -9.56
N ASN A 381 -7.44 22.98 -9.15
CA ASN A 381 -5.99 23.12 -9.06
C ASN A 381 -5.32 21.72 -8.98
N ASP A 382 -3.99 21.68 -9.01
CA ASP A 382 -3.16 20.47 -8.88
C ASP A 382 -2.73 20.14 -7.43
N LEU A 383 -3.34 20.80 -6.45
CA LEU A 383 -3.07 20.58 -5.03
C LEU A 383 -3.88 19.38 -4.50
N GLN A 384 -3.32 18.69 -3.51
CA GLN A 384 -4.02 17.59 -2.85
C GLN A 384 -5.18 18.13 -2.01
N GLY A 385 -6.40 17.67 -2.27
CA GLY A 385 -7.57 18.10 -1.53
C GLY A 385 -7.67 17.45 -0.14
N ARG A 386 -8.24 18.17 0.82
CA ARG A 386 -8.54 17.64 2.17
C ARG A 386 -10.02 17.70 2.51
N TYR A 387 -10.87 17.39 1.52
CA TYR A 387 -12.34 17.49 1.61
C TYR A 387 -12.81 18.92 1.92
N ASP A 388 -11.98 19.89 1.58
CA ASP A 388 -12.28 21.31 1.62
C ASP A 388 -12.78 21.81 0.24
N ASN A 389 -13.16 23.09 0.18
CA ASN A 389 -13.63 23.72 -1.05
C ASN A 389 -12.53 24.42 -1.87
N LEU A 390 -11.28 24.39 -1.41
CA LEU A 390 -10.17 25.17 -1.96
C LEU A 390 -9.27 24.33 -2.85
N ASP A 391 -9.04 23.06 -2.51
CA ASP A 391 -7.99 22.24 -3.10
C ASP A 391 -8.47 20.89 -3.61
N GLY A 392 -7.88 20.46 -4.73
CA GLY A 392 -8.06 19.12 -5.29
C GLY A 392 -9.48 18.80 -5.77
N ASN A 393 -10.34 19.80 -5.96
CA ASN A 393 -11.68 19.58 -6.51
C ASN A 393 -11.71 19.66 -8.03
N TRP A 394 -12.81 19.17 -8.61
CA TRP A 394 -13.15 19.42 -10.02
C TRP A 394 -13.93 20.72 -10.15
N MET A 395 -13.78 21.37 -11.30
CA MET A 395 -14.47 22.61 -11.66
C MET A 395 -14.70 22.64 -13.17
N SER A 396 -15.82 23.18 -13.62
CA SER A 396 -16.26 23.05 -15.01
C SER A 396 -15.82 24.18 -15.94
N GLY A 397 -15.59 25.38 -15.40
CA GLY A 397 -15.45 26.61 -16.17
C GLY A 397 -16.79 27.30 -16.46
N ILE A 398 -17.91 26.76 -15.97
CA ILE A 398 -19.25 27.34 -16.09
C ILE A 398 -19.60 28.00 -14.77
N THR A 399 -19.43 29.33 -14.71
CA THR A 399 -19.50 30.13 -13.48
C THR A 399 -20.71 29.81 -12.59
N PRO A 400 -21.97 29.74 -13.07
CA PRO A 400 -23.10 29.44 -12.19
C PRO A 400 -23.02 28.05 -11.52
N ILE A 401 -22.47 27.06 -12.22
CA ILE A 401 -22.31 25.69 -11.69
C ILE A 401 -21.17 25.69 -10.67
N ASP A 402 -20.06 26.33 -11.01
CA ASP A 402 -18.87 26.35 -10.17
C ASP A 402 -19.10 27.16 -8.88
N GLU A 403 -19.81 28.28 -8.95
CA GLU A 403 -20.17 29.10 -7.78
C GLU A 403 -21.13 28.37 -6.82
N MET A 404 -22.05 27.56 -7.36
CA MET A 404 -22.93 26.73 -6.54
C MET A 404 -22.15 25.66 -5.76
N MET A 405 -21.07 25.13 -6.32
CA MET A 405 -20.30 24.05 -5.70
C MET A 405 -19.13 24.56 -4.84
N ARG A 406 -18.52 25.68 -5.21
CA ARG A 406 -17.22 26.14 -4.66
C ARG A 406 -17.28 27.54 -4.07
N GLY A 407 -18.44 28.19 -4.11
CA GLY A 407 -18.58 29.60 -3.74
C GLY A 407 -18.04 30.54 -4.82
N SER A 408 -18.10 31.84 -4.52
CA SER A 408 -17.76 32.92 -5.45
C SER A 408 -16.45 32.65 -6.20
N GLN A 409 -16.49 32.75 -7.53
CA GLN A 409 -15.30 32.70 -8.39
C GLN A 409 -14.80 34.11 -8.76
N GLN A 410 -15.33 35.13 -8.09
CA GLN A 410 -14.92 36.52 -8.23
C GLN A 410 -13.87 36.88 -7.18
N ASN A 411 -12.91 37.74 -7.54
CA ASN A 411 -11.85 38.25 -6.66
C ASN A 411 -10.96 37.16 -6.04
N LEU A 412 -10.69 36.09 -6.80
CA LEU A 412 -9.77 35.04 -6.36
C LEU A 412 -8.33 35.58 -6.23
N PRO A 413 -7.53 35.06 -5.27
CA PRO A 413 -6.10 35.38 -5.18
C PRO A 413 -5.36 35.06 -6.47
N SER A 414 -4.27 35.80 -6.74
CA SER A 414 -3.42 35.59 -7.92
C SER A 414 -2.89 34.17 -8.02
N ASP A 415 -2.57 33.54 -6.89
CA ASP A 415 -1.99 32.21 -6.85
C ASP A 415 -3.01 31.14 -7.27
N THR A 416 -4.29 31.34 -6.97
CA THR A 416 -5.39 30.47 -7.42
C THR A 416 -5.69 30.68 -8.90
N LEU A 417 -5.73 31.93 -9.36
CA LEU A 417 -6.01 32.26 -10.76
C LEU A 417 -4.90 31.78 -11.70
N ASN A 418 -3.65 31.88 -11.26
CA ASN A 418 -2.47 31.52 -12.04
C ASN A 418 -1.95 30.11 -11.74
N ASN A 419 -2.68 29.30 -10.97
CA ASN A 419 -2.34 27.89 -10.77
C ASN A 419 -2.42 27.18 -12.12
N LYS A 420 -1.32 26.56 -12.58
CA LYS A 420 -1.26 25.89 -13.88
C LYS A 420 -2.21 24.70 -13.99
N GLY A 421 -2.53 24.05 -12.86
CA GLY A 421 -3.53 22.99 -12.82
C GLY A 421 -4.97 23.51 -12.96
N ARG A 422 -5.22 24.81 -13.06
CA ARG A 422 -6.58 25.35 -13.16
C ARG A 422 -7.14 25.19 -14.58
N ASN A 423 -7.75 24.04 -14.86
CA ASN A 423 -8.10 23.61 -16.22
C ASN A 423 -9.61 23.42 -16.40
N PHE A 424 -10.20 23.91 -17.49
CA PHE A 424 -11.64 23.83 -17.73
C PHE A 424 -12.00 23.15 -19.04
N TYR A 425 -12.89 22.16 -18.97
CA TYR A 425 -13.36 21.42 -20.15
C TYR A 425 -14.86 21.59 -20.42
N PHE A 426 -15.57 22.39 -19.61
CA PHE A 426 -16.98 22.77 -19.84
C PHE A 426 -17.92 21.57 -20.02
N PHE A 427 -17.62 20.46 -19.33
CA PHE A 427 -18.29 19.16 -19.48
C PHE A 427 -18.21 18.52 -20.87
N LEU A 428 -17.53 19.11 -21.86
CA LEU A 428 -17.54 18.60 -23.23
C LEU A 428 -17.02 17.16 -23.35
N PRO A 429 -15.85 16.79 -22.77
CA PRO A 429 -15.39 15.40 -22.79
C PRO A 429 -16.37 14.46 -22.06
N PHE A 430 -16.88 14.89 -20.90
CA PHE A 430 -17.83 14.11 -20.10
C PHE A 430 -19.14 13.84 -20.85
N ILE A 431 -19.74 14.85 -21.48
CA ILE A 431 -20.97 14.72 -22.26
C ILE A 431 -20.76 13.77 -23.44
N LEU A 432 -19.64 13.89 -24.16
CA LEU A 432 -19.30 12.96 -25.24
C LEU A 432 -19.26 11.51 -24.73
N ALA A 433 -18.62 11.26 -23.59
CA ALA A 433 -18.59 9.93 -22.99
C ALA A 433 -19.98 9.43 -22.57
N VAL A 434 -20.82 10.28 -21.97
CA VAL A 434 -22.21 9.92 -21.59
C VAL A 434 -23.06 9.58 -22.83
N LEU A 435 -22.95 10.37 -23.91
CA LEU A 435 -23.59 10.06 -25.19
C LEU A 435 -23.11 8.72 -25.74
N GLY A 436 -21.81 8.44 -25.64
CA GLY A 436 -21.22 7.18 -26.07
C GLY A 436 -21.66 5.99 -25.24
N ILE A 437 -21.78 6.13 -23.91
CA ILE A 437 -22.34 5.12 -23.01
C ILE A 437 -23.77 4.76 -23.46
N ALA A 438 -24.63 5.77 -23.61
CA ALA A 438 -26.02 5.57 -24.00
C ALA A 438 -26.14 4.94 -25.40
N PHE A 439 -25.33 5.40 -26.35
CA PHE A 439 -25.31 4.89 -27.72
C PHE A 439 -24.82 3.43 -27.77
N HIS A 440 -23.70 3.14 -27.11
CA HIS A 440 -23.10 1.82 -27.07
C HIS A 440 -24.03 0.80 -26.41
N ALA A 441 -24.59 1.13 -25.23
CA ALA A 441 -25.55 0.27 -24.53
C ALA A 441 -26.78 -0.08 -25.39
N LYS A 442 -27.25 0.86 -26.22
CA LYS A 442 -28.39 0.64 -27.12
C LYS A 442 -28.04 -0.18 -28.36
N LYS A 443 -26.86 0.04 -28.96
CA LYS A 443 -26.46 -0.56 -30.23
C LYS A 443 -25.87 -1.97 -30.07
N ASP A 444 -25.05 -2.17 -29.04
CA ASP A 444 -24.43 -3.46 -28.75
C ASP A 444 -24.28 -3.66 -27.22
N PRO A 445 -25.32 -4.18 -26.56
CA PRO A 445 -25.29 -4.39 -25.12
C PRO A 445 -24.24 -5.42 -24.66
N LYS A 446 -23.80 -6.33 -25.55
CA LYS A 446 -22.81 -7.37 -25.22
C LYS A 446 -21.43 -6.75 -25.07
N SER A 447 -20.95 -6.03 -26.08
CA SER A 447 -19.65 -5.34 -25.99
C SER A 447 -19.70 -4.14 -25.03
N PHE A 448 -20.86 -3.51 -24.83
CA PHE A 448 -21.05 -2.53 -23.77
C PHE A 448 -20.76 -3.14 -22.39
N TYR A 449 -21.34 -4.31 -22.10
CA TYR A 449 -21.11 -4.99 -20.83
C TYR A 449 -19.64 -5.37 -20.62
N VAL A 450 -18.93 -5.79 -21.67
CA VAL A 450 -17.47 -6.05 -21.62
C VAL A 450 -16.69 -4.82 -21.12
N LEU A 451 -17.02 -3.63 -21.64
CA LEU A 451 -16.40 -2.38 -21.19
C LEU A 451 -16.86 -1.96 -19.79
N VAL A 452 -18.13 -2.13 -19.44
CA VAL A 452 -18.62 -1.88 -18.07
C VAL A 452 -17.83 -2.72 -17.06
N VAL A 453 -17.62 -4.01 -17.34
CA VAL A 453 -16.82 -4.87 -16.46
C VAL A 453 -15.39 -4.35 -16.36
N LEU A 454 -14.78 -3.91 -17.47
CA LEU A 454 -13.42 -3.37 -17.43
C LEU A 454 -13.36 -2.11 -16.56
N PHE A 455 -14.31 -1.19 -16.75
CA PHE A 455 -14.45 0.06 -16.00
C PHE A 455 -14.63 -0.20 -14.50
N LEU A 456 -15.49 -1.16 -14.13
CA LEU A 456 -15.74 -1.50 -12.74
C LEU A 456 -14.52 -2.15 -12.08
N PHE A 457 -13.87 -3.10 -12.74
CA PHE A 457 -12.70 -3.78 -12.19
C PHE A 457 -11.48 -2.87 -12.07
N THR A 458 -11.28 -1.96 -13.02
CA THR A 458 -10.18 -0.97 -13.01
C THR A 458 -10.53 0.34 -12.28
N GLY A 459 -11.72 0.41 -11.68
CA GLY A 459 -12.21 1.58 -10.96
C GLY A 459 -12.77 1.22 -9.58
N LEU A 460 -14.09 1.05 -9.48
CA LEU A 460 -14.78 0.86 -8.19
C LEU A 460 -14.37 -0.42 -7.44
N ALA A 461 -14.22 -1.56 -8.13
CA ALA A 461 -13.79 -2.79 -7.47
C ALA A 461 -12.33 -2.69 -6.99
N LEU A 462 -11.48 -1.98 -7.74
CA LEU A 462 -10.12 -1.67 -7.31
C LEU A 462 -10.14 -0.78 -6.06
N LYS A 463 -11.05 0.19 -5.93
CA LYS A 463 -11.20 0.99 -4.70
C LYS A 463 -11.59 0.15 -3.49
N ILE A 464 -12.45 -0.85 -3.66
CA ILE A 464 -12.76 -1.83 -2.60
C ILE A 464 -11.48 -2.58 -2.18
N TYR A 465 -10.68 -3.02 -3.14
CA TYR A 465 -9.42 -3.71 -2.86
C TYR A 465 -8.38 -2.80 -2.20
N LEU A 466 -8.17 -1.58 -2.69
CA LEU A 466 -7.19 -0.63 -2.13
C LEU A 466 -7.56 -0.16 -0.73
N ASN A 467 -8.87 -0.04 -0.44
CA ASN A 467 -9.40 0.36 0.85
C ASN A 467 -8.72 1.60 1.45
N GLU A 468 -8.67 2.66 0.64
CA GLU A 468 -7.94 3.88 0.92
C GLU A 468 -8.47 4.59 2.18
N ARG A 469 -7.53 5.23 2.88
CA ARG A 469 -7.74 5.96 4.14
C ARG A 469 -7.96 7.45 3.87
N PRO A 470 -8.65 8.16 4.77
CA PRO A 470 -8.87 9.59 4.64
C PRO A 470 -7.57 10.39 4.83
N PHE A 471 -7.19 11.18 3.82
CA PHE A 471 -6.05 12.10 3.83
C PHE A 471 -4.66 11.45 4.02
N GLU A 472 -4.34 10.44 3.20
CA GLU A 472 -2.96 9.93 3.11
C GLU A 472 -1.99 11.05 2.66
N PRO A 473 -0.68 10.97 2.97
CA PRO A 473 0.32 11.97 2.54
C PRO A 473 0.35 12.22 1.03
N ARG A 474 -0.11 11.25 0.25
CA ARG A 474 -0.34 11.35 -1.18
C ARG A 474 -1.57 10.55 -1.59
N GLU A 475 -2.54 11.19 -2.25
CA GLU A 475 -3.67 10.50 -2.87
C GLU A 475 -3.19 9.61 -4.06
N ARG A 476 -3.70 8.38 -4.14
CA ARG A 476 -3.29 7.37 -5.16
C ARG A 476 -4.19 7.36 -6.39
N ASP A 477 -4.50 8.56 -6.89
CA ASP A 477 -5.35 8.80 -8.07
C ASP A 477 -4.88 8.05 -9.33
N TYR A 478 -3.56 7.88 -9.49
CA TYR A 478 -2.94 7.13 -10.57
C TYR A 478 -3.41 5.66 -10.66
N ALA A 479 -3.96 5.08 -9.59
CA ALA A 479 -4.51 3.74 -9.62
C ALA A 479 -5.78 3.63 -10.48
N LEU A 480 -6.45 4.76 -10.75
CA LEU A 480 -7.73 4.81 -11.46
C LEU A 480 -7.61 4.97 -12.98
N VAL A 481 -6.39 5.16 -13.49
CA VAL A 481 -6.12 5.43 -14.92
C VAL A 481 -6.73 4.36 -15.83
N GLY A 482 -6.79 3.10 -15.39
CA GLY A 482 -7.45 2.03 -16.15
C GLY A 482 -8.93 2.31 -16.43
N SER A 483 -9.69 2.77 -15.44
CA SER A 483 -11.11 3.13 -15.63
C SER A 483 -11.30 4.38 -16.49
N PHE A 484 -10.41 5.35 -16.36
CA PHE A 484 -10.44 6.58 -17.17
C PHE A 484 -10.15 6.28 -18.64
N TYR A 485 -9.28 5.31 -18.90
CA TYR A 485 -9.04 4.81 -20.25
C TYR A 485 -10.31 4.20 -20.86
N VAL A 486 -11.08 3.41 -20.11
CA VAL A 486 -12.38 2.90 -20.57
C VAL A 486 -13.38 4.01 -20.81
N PHE A 487 -13.41 5.03 -19.93
CA PHE A 487 -14.27 6.19 -20.11
C PHE A 487 -13.94 6.97 -21.39
N ALA A 488 -12.66 7.10 -21.73
CA ALA A 488 -12.21 7.68 -22.99
C ALA A 488 -12.62 6.85 -24.23
N ILE A 489 -12.72 5.52 -24.12
CA ILE A 489 -13.28 4.68 -25.20
C ILE A 489 -14.76 5.05 -25.45
N TRP A 490 -15.55 5.25 -24.39
CA TRP A 490 -16.92 5.74 -24.55
C TRP A 490 -16.99 7.15 -25.15
N LEU A 491 -16.03 8.00 -24.87
CA LEU A 491 -15.92 9.31 -25.54
C LEU A 491 -15.83 9.14 -27.07
N GLY A 492 -15.02 8.17 -27.55
CA GLY A 492 -14.97 7.80 -28.97
C GLY A 492 -16.30 7.26 -29.52
N PHE A 493 -17.03 6.44 -28.76
CA PHE A 493 -18.39 6.03 -29.13
C PHE A 493 -19.36 7.22 -29.18
N GLY A 494 -19.15 8.25 -28.35
CA GLY A 494 -19.92 9.50 -28.37
C GLY A 494 -19.74 10.27 -29.67
N VAL A 495 -18.50 10.38 -30.15
CA VAL A 495 -18.20 10.96 -31.47
C VAL A 495 -18.96 10.21 -32.57
N TYR A 496 -18.93 8.88 -32.53
CA TYR A 496 -19.67 8.07 -33.50
C TYR A 496 -21.20 8.20 -33.36
N ALA A 497 -21.71 8.37 -32.13
CA ALA A 497 -23.13 8.61 -31.87
C ALA A 497 -23.61 9.93 -32.51
N ILE A 498 -22.82 10.99 -32.38
CA ILE A 498 -23.10 12.29 -33.03
C ILE A 498 -23.09 12.11 -34.55
N TYR A 499 -22.11 11.40 -35.11
CA TYR A 499 -22.08 11.09 -36.54
C TYR A 499 -23.31 10.28 -37.01
N ASP A 500 -23.72 9.24 -36.26
CA ASP A 500 -24.91 8.42 -36.57
C ASP A 500 -26.21 9.23 -36.52
N ALA A 501 -26.28 10.26 -35.68
CA ALA A 501 -27.39 11.21 -35.63
C ALA A 501 -27.34 12.22 -36.78
N LEU A 502 -26.18 12.83 -37.04
CA LEU A 502 -26.03 13.91 -38.00
C LEU A 502 -26.13 13.44 -39.45
N LYS A 503 -25.71 12.21 -39.75
CA LYS A 503 -25.84 11.61 -41.10
C LYS A 503 -27.30 11.47 -41.58
N LYS A 504 -28.28 11.65 -40.68
CA LYS A 504 -29.71 11.68 -41.04
C LYS A 504 -30.12 12.99 -41.72
N TYR A 505 -29.35 14.05 -41.50
CA TYR A 505 -29.64 15.40 -41.99
C TYR A 505 -28.58 15.91 -42.97
N LEU A 506 -27.35 15.37 -42.92
CA LEU A 506 -26.24 15.75 -43.77
C LEU A 506 -25.64 14.54 -44.50
N GLN A 507 -25.09 14.76 -45.70
CA GLN A 507 -24.40 13.70 -46.43
C GLN A 507 -23.15 13.22 -45.66
N PRO A 508 -22.82 11.91 -45.66
CA PRO A 508 -21.67 11.37 -44.93
C PRO A 508 -20.33 12.06 -45.22
N LYS A 509 -20.10 12.50 -46.46
CA LYS A 509 -18.90 13.24 -46.88
C LYS A 509 -18.73 14.60 -46.18
N ILE A 510 -19.82 15.17 -45.67
CA ILE A 510 -19.82 16.43 -44.91
C ILE A 510 -19.92 16.14 -43.41
N ALA A 511 -20.85 15.27 -43.01
CA ALA A 511 -21.09 14.93 -41.60
C ALA A 511 -19.84 14.36 -40.92
N GLY A 512 -19.09 13.48 -41.60
CA GLY A 512 -17.87 12.87 -41.07
C GLY A 512 -16.81 13.91 -40.68
N PRO A 513 -16.30 14.71 -41.62
CA PRO A 513 -15.32 15.76 -41.32
C PRO A 513 -15.80 16.78 -40.28
N VAL A 514 -17.06 17.22 -40.35
CA VAL A 514 -17.62 18.17 -39.37
C VAL A 514 -17.59 17.59 -37.95
N VAL A 515 -18.06 16.36 -37.77
CA VAL A 515 -18.07 15.71 -36.45
C VAL A 515 -16.66 15.47 -35.92
N ILE A 516 -15.72 15.06 -36.79
CA ILE A 516 -14.33 14.86 -36.41
C ILE A 516 -13.72 16.18 -35.93
N VAL A 517 -13.81 17.25 -36.73
CA VAL A 517 -13.24 18.56 -36.39
C VAL A 517 -13.88 19.10 -35.10
N ALA A 518 -15.21 19.10 -35.01
CA ALA A 518 -15.90 19.59 -33.82
C ALA A 518 -15.51 18.79 -32.57
N SER A 519 -15.44 17.46 -32.64
CA SER A 519 -15.10 16.63 -31.50
C SER A 519 -13.63 16.73 -31.11
N LEU A 520 -12.71 16.86 -32.09
CA LEU A 520 -11.29 17.12 -31.83
C LEU A 520 -11.09 18.44 -31.10
N LEU A 521 -11.79 19.49 -31.53
CA LEU A 521 -11.77 20.79 -30.86
C LEU A 521 -12.36 20.72 -29.45
N ALA A 522 -13.51 20.04 -29.29
CA ALA A 522 -14.25 19.99 -28.04
C ALA A 522 -13.56 19.19 -26.92
N ALA A 523 -12.75 18.18 -27.25
CA ALA A 523 -12.08 17.35 -26.24
C ALA A 523 -10.56 17.31 -26.41
N PRO A 524 -9.93 16.59 -27.37
CA PRO A 524 -8.48 16.49 -27.45
C PRO A 524 -7.72 17.82 -27.51
N VAL A 525 -8.14 18.77 -28.36
CA VAL A 525 -7.46 20.07 -28.50
C VAL A 525 -7.69 20.94 -27.26
N LEU A 526 -8.93 21.01 -26.76
CA LEU A 526 -9.23 21.74 -25.53
C LEU A 526 -8.43 21.21 -24.34
N MET A 527 -8.45 19.89 -24.12
CA MET A 527 -7.69 19.26 -23.05
C MET A 527 -6.18 19.47 -23.26
N ALA A 528 -5.66 19.33 -24.48
CA ALA A 528 -4.25 19.60 -24.74
C ALA A 528 -3.89 21.07 -24.44
N ALA A 529 -4.70 22.03 -24.87
CA ALA A 529 -4.45 23.46 -24.65
C ALA A 529 -4.50 23.84 -23.16
N GLN A 530 -5.44 23.26 -22.41
CA GLN A 530 -5.61 23.50 -20.98
C GLN A 530 -4.55 22.78 -20.13
N ASN A 531 -4.00 21.65 -20.58
CA ASN A 531 -3.08 20.82 -19.79
C ASN A 531 -1.62 20.85 -20.29
N TRP A 532 -1.26 21.73 -21.23
CA TRP A 532 0.08 21.66 -21.82
C TRP A 532 1.17 22.11 -20.84
N ASP A 533 0.91 23.20 -20.12
CA ASP A 533 1.88 23.87 -19.25
C ASP A 533 1.97 23.24 -17.86
N ASP A 534 0.91 22.62 -17.35
CA ASP A 534 0.92 21.86 -16.08
C ASP A 534 1.56 20.48 -16.21
N HIS A 535 1.50 19.85 -17.40
CA HIS A 535 2.17 18.57 -17.68
C HIS A 535 3.62 18.74 -18.15
N ASN A 536 4.05 19.95 -18.50
CA ASN A 536 5.44 20.20 -18.84
C ASN A 536 6.35 20.11 -17.59
N ARG A 537 7.21 19.08 -17.57
CA ARG A 537 8.17 18.83 -16.48
C ARG A 537 9.62 19.13 -16.86
N SER A 538 9.88 19.71 -18.04
CA SER A 538 11.25 19.90 -18.54
C SER A 538 12.13 20.77 -17.64
N GLY A 539 11.54 21.71 -16.90
CA GLY A 539 12.25 22.57 -15.94
C GLY A 539 12.34 22.03 -14.51
N ARG A 540 11.87 20.81 -14.21
CA ARG A 540 11.83 20.27 -12.84
C ARG A 540 13.16 19.63 -12.45
N TYR A 541 14.13 20.45 -12.05
CA TYR A 541 15.46 20.00 -11.59
C TYR A 541 15.61 19.91 -10.08
N THR A 542 14.59 20.32 -9.30
CA THR A 542 14.69 20.48 -7.84
C THR A 542 15.19 19.23 -7.12
N ALA A 543 14.71 18.04 -7.47
CA ALA A 543 15.12 16.80 -6.82
C ALA A 543 16.63 16.52 -7.01
N LEU A 544 17.13 16.62 -8.25
CA LEU A 544 18.54 16.42 -8.56
C LEU A 544 19.42 17.54 -8.00
N ALA A 545 18.97 18.79 -8.10
CA ALA A 545 19.70 19.95 -7.58
C ALA A 545 19.83 19.88 -6.06
N MET A 546 18.75 19.52 -5.36
CA MET A 546 18.74 19.31 -3.91
C MET A 546 19.66 18.16 -3.51
N ALA A 547 19.62 17.04 -4.23
CA ALA A 547 20.52 15.91 -4.00
C ALA A 547 21.99 16.30 -4.14
N LYS A 548 22.35 16.97 -5.24
CA LYS A 548 23.72 17.46 -5.47
C LYS A 548 24.13 18.51 -4.43
N ALA A 549 23.21 19.37 -3.96
CA ALA A 549 23.49 20.34 -2.91
C ALA A 549 23.81 19.67 -1.56
N TYR A 550 22.98 18.71 -1.12
CA TYR A 550 23.26 17.93 0.09
C TYR A 550 24.61 17.21 -0.01
N LEU A 551 24.83 16.46 -1.08
CA LEU A 551 26.07 15.72 -1.28
C LEU A 551 27.30 16.63 -1.37
N SER A 552 27.19 17.81 -1.99
CA SER A 552 28.31 18.78 -2.07
C SER A 552 28.66 19.40 -0.73
N SER A 553 27.69 19.50 0.18
CA SER A 553 27.89 20.08 1.52
C SER A 553 28.61 19.13 2.50
N CYS A 554 28.76 17.86 2.13
CA CYS A 554 29.40 16.84 2.94
C CYS A 554 30.92 16.84 2.78
N ASP A 555 31.66 16.62 3.88
CA ASP A 555 33.09 16.30 3.83
C ASP A 555 33.36 14.98 3.08
N PRO A 556 34.60 14.71 2.62
CA PRO A 556 34.95 13.42 2.03
C PRO A 556 34.62 12.25 2.96
N ASN A 557 34.01 11.19 2.41
CA ASN A 557 33.63 9.98 3.16
C ASN A 557 32.65 10.22 4.34
N ALA A 558 31.92 11.34 4.32
CA ALA A 558 30.92 11.65 5.33
C ALA A 558 29.73 10.67 5.28
N ILE A 559 28.97 10.64 6.39
CA ILE A 559 27.74 9.87 6.53
C ILE A 559 26.57 10.86 6.53
N LEU A 560 25.67 10.71 5.57
CA LEU A 560 24.45 11.51 5.44
C LEU A 560 23.24 10.67 5.81
N PHE A 561 22.60 11.03 6.93
CA PHE A 561 21.36 10.40 7.36
C PHE A 561 20.14 11.02 6.67
N THR A 562 19.27 10.17 6.15
CA THR A 562 18.00 10.52 5.50
C THR A 562 16.85 9.77 6.15
N ILE A 563 15.61 10.19 5.92
CA ILE A 563 14.45 9.65 6.65
C ILE A 563 13.63 8.68 5.78
N GLY A 564 13.46 8.91 4.48
CA GLY A 564 12.57 8.10 3.66
C GLY A 564 12.83 8.18 2.16
N ASP A 565 11.84 7.82 1.36
CA ASP A 565 12.02 7.68 -0.09
C ASP A 565 12.27 9.04 -0.78
N ASN A 566 11.58 10.09 -0.34
CA ASN A 566 11.58 11.40 -1.01
C ASN A 566 12.90 12.17 -0.89
N ASP A 567 13.67 11.94 0.17
CA ASP A 567 14.99 12.53 0.38
C ASP A 567 16.11 11.55 -0.01
N THR A 568 15.94 10.24 0.20
CA THR A 568 16.95 9.22 -0.13
C THR A 568 17.08 8.95 -1.63
N PHE A 569 15.97 8.73 -2.35
CA PHE A 569 16.04 8.29 -3.74
C PHE A 569 16.69 9.31 -4.70
N PRO A 570 16.49 10.63 -4.55
CA PRO A 570 17.23 11.60 -5.34
C PRO A 570 18.75 11.53 -5.13
N LEU A 571 19.20 11.27 -3.89
CA LEU A 571 20.62 11.12 -3.56
C LEU A 571 21.20 9.83 -4.15
N TRP A 572 20.49 8.72 -4.03
CA TRP A 572 20.85 7.46 -4.68
C TRP A 572 20.91 7.59 -6.20
N TYR A 573 19.96 8.28 -6.81
CA TYR A 573 20.00 8.56 -8.25
C TYR A 573 21.25 9.36 -8.64
N ALA A 574 21.58 10.41 -7.87
CA ALA A 574 22.78 11.21 -8.12
C ALA A 574 24.07 10.38 -8.01
N GLN A 575 24.11 9.36 -7.15
CA GLN A 575 25.26 8.46 -7.05
C GLN A 575 25.26 7.37 -8.14
N GLU A 576 24.18 6.59 -8.27
CA GLU A 576 24.09 5.44 -9.18
C GLU A 576 24.13 5.83 -10.66
N ILE A 577 23.44 6.91 -11.03
CA ILE A 577 23.24 7.28 -12.44
C ILE A 577 24.20 8.39 -12.85
N GLU A 578 24.34 9.41 -12.00
CA GLU A 578 25.16 10.59 -12.32
C GLU A 578 26.62 10.45 -11.85
N GLY A 579 26.95 9.42 -11.04
CA GLY A 579 28.30 9.20 -10.52
C GLY A 579 28.80 10.32 -9.59
N PHE A 580 27.89 11.05 -8.93
CA PHE A 580 28.23 12.25 -8.16
C PHE A 580 28.42 11.96 -6.67
N ARG A 581 29.57 12.34 -6.11
CA ARG A 581 29.91 12.18 -4.67
C ARG A 581 29.63 10.76 -4.15
N THR A 582 30.13 9.76 -4.87
CA THR A 582 30.03 8.33 -4.53
C THR A 582 30.88 7.94 -3.31
N ASP A 583 31.67 8.88 -2.78
CA ASP A 583 32.39 8.77 -1.51
C ASP A 583 31.48 8.96 -0.28
N VAL A 584 30.35 9.66 -0.40
CA VAL A 584 29.43 9.93 0.72
C VAL A 584 28.55 8.72 1.00
N ARG A 585 28.45 8.29 2.27
CA ARG A 585 27.56 7.23 2.69
C ARG A 585 26.16 7.76 2.98
N ILE A 586 25.15 7.31 2.23
CA ILE A 586 23.75 7.63 2.51
C ILE A 586 23.15 6.53 3.40
N VAL A 587 22.56 6.92 4.54
CA VAL A 587 21.90 6.02 5.49
C VAL A 587 20.45 6.45 5.67
N ASN A 588 19.52 5.69 5.10
CA ASN A 588 18.10 5.89 5.33
C ASN A 588 17.69 5.27 6.66
N THR A 589 17.27 6.09 7.63
CA THR A 589 16.94 5.64 8.99
C THR A 589 15.74 4.72 9.05
N SER A 590 14.78 4.85 8.13
CA SER A 590 13.60 3.95 8.05
C SER A 590 13.97 2.57 7.52
N LEU A 591 15.07 2.45 6.77
CA LEU A 591 15.62 1.16 6.34
C LEU A 591 16.66 0.62 7.33
N PHE A 592 17.32 1.48 8.12
CA PHE A 592 18.35 1.10 9.08
C PHE A 592 17.88 0.25 10.26
N MET A 593 16.57 0.06 10.39
CA MET A 593 15.98 -0.92 11.30
C MET A 593 15.96 -2.36 10.75
N THR A 594 16.30 -2.58 9.48
CA THR A 594 16.31 -3.91 8.88
C THR A 594 17.72 -4.50 8.83
N ASP A 595 17.80 -5.81 9.05
CA ASP A 595 19.06 -6.56 9.08
C ASP A 595 19.83 -6.51 7.75
N TRP A 596 19.14 -6.69 6.63
CA TRP A 596 19.73 -6.63 5.29
C TRP A 596 20.34 -5.26 4.98
N TYR A 597 19.75 -4.17 5.47
CA TYR A 597 20.28 -2.83 5.21
C TYR A 597 21.46 -2.51 6.13
N ILE A 598 21.43 -2.96 7.39
CA ILE A 598 22.60 -2.90 8.29
C ILE A 598 23.78 -3.67 7.69
N ASP A 599 23.55 -4.86 7.13
CA ASP A 599 24.58 -5.64 6.43
C ASP A 599 25.17 -4.86 5.24
N GLN A 600 24.33 -4.17 4.45
CA GLN A 600 24.79 -3.32 3.34
C GLN A 600 25.61 -2.12 3.81
N MET A 601 25.25 -1.52 4.94
CA MET A 601 26.02 -0.41 5.52
C MET A 601 27.40 -0.85 6.01
N LYS A 602 27.56 -2.13 6.36
CA LYS A 602 28.85 -2.75 6.71
C LYS A 602 29.69 -3.16 5.50
N ALA A 603 29.14 -3.05 4.29
CA ALA A 603 29.87 -3.27 3.05
C ALA A 603 30.36 -1.94 2.45
N LYS A 604 31.48 -2.00 1.73
CA LYS A 604 31.96 -0.86 0.93
C LYS A 604 30.96 -0.58 -0.19
N ALA A 605 30.58 0.69 -0.39
CA ALA A 605 29.69 1.09 -1.47
C ALA A 605 30.39 2.16 -2.31
N TYR A 606 30.70 1.83 -3.56
CA TYR A 606 31.53 2.65 -4.44
C TYR A 606 32.87 3.04 -3.77
N GLU A 607 33.10 4.34 -3.59
CA GLU A 607 34.27 4.93 -2.95
C GLU A 607 34.08 5.09 -1.43
N SER A 608 32.83 5.08 -0.95
CA SER A 608 32.50 5.20 0.48
C SER A 608 32.92 3.99 1.28
N ASP A 609 33.62 4.22 2.40
CA ASP A 609 34.02 3.16 3.32
C ASP A 609 32.80 2.54 4.04
N PRO A 610 32.95 1.31 4.57
CA PRO A 610 31.95 0.71 5.45
C PRO A 610 31.64 1.57 6.68
N MET A 611 30.37 1.59 7.10
CA MET A 611 29.98 2.17 8.37
C MET A 611 30.65 1.41 9.53
N PRO A 612 31.10 2.10 10.59
CA PRO A 612 31.76 1.48 11.76
C PRO A 612 30.75 0.80 12.71
N ILE A 613 29.86 -0.03 12.16
CA ILE A 613 28.83 -0.74 12.91
C ILE A 613 29.48 -1.92 13.64
N SER A 614 29.48 -1.83 14.96
CA SER A 614 30.19 -2.76 15.83
C SER A 614 29.34 -3.93 16.35
N PHE A 615 28.10 -4.05 15.88
CA PHE A 615 27.21 -5.19 16.15
C PHE A 615 27.44 -6.29 15.10
N THR A 616 27.30 -7.55 15.51
CA THR A 616 27.30 -8.72 14.62
C THR A 616 25.90 -8.98 14.07
N HIS A 617 25.80 -9.70 12.95
CA HIS A 617 24.52 -10.00 12.30
C HIS A 617 23.52 -10.66 13.25
N ASP A 618 23.97 -11.63 14.05
CA ASP A 618 23.12 -12.29 15.06
C ASP A 618 22.57 -11.37 16.14
N GLN A 619 23.18 -10.19 16.34
CA GLN A 619 22.73 -9.24 17.35
C GLN A 619 21.62 -8.32 16.86
N TYR A 620 21.43 -8.14 15.55
CA TYR A 620 20.41 -7.25 14.98
C TYR A 620 19.49 -7.92 13.95
N LYS A 621 19.70 -9.21 13.63
CA LYS A 621 18.75 -9.96 12.81
C LYS A 621 17.35 -9.90 13.42
N GLN A 622 16.35 -9.89 12.57
CA GLN A 622 14.95 -9.72 12.99
C GLN A 622 14.60 -10.63 14.17
N GLY A 623 13.95 -10.09 15.20
CA GLY A 623 13.50 -10.82 16.39
C GLY A 623 14.48 -10.83 17.57
N THR A 624 15.63 -10.18 17.46
CA THR A 624 16.66 -10.14 18.52
C THR A 624 16.68 -8.80 19.27
N ARG A 625 16.94 -7.70 18.57
CA ARG A 625 17.03 -6.34 19.10
C ARG A 625 16.21 -5.35 18.26
N ASP A 626 15.03 -5.77 17.82
CA ASP A 626 14.11 -4.93 17.04
C ASP A 626 13.72 -3.65 17.80
N TYR A 627 13.70 -3.73 19.14
CA TYR A 627 13.61 -2.60 20.04
C TYR A 627 14.28 -2.91 21.39
N MET A 628 14.49 -1.88 22.20
CA MET A 628 14.97 -2.01 23.57
C MET A 628 14.17 -1.13 24.51
N LEU A 629 13.90 -1.62 25.72
CA LEU A 629 13.16 -0.87 26.73
C LEU A 629 14.09 0.08 27.51
N HIS A 630 13.66 1.33 27.69
CA HIS A 630 14.26 2.18 28.71
C HIS A 630 13.70 1.80 30.07
N VAL A 631 14.53 1.33 30.99
CA VAL A 631 14.15 1.09 32.38
C VAL A 631 15.05 1.96 33.23
N PRO A 632 14.58 3.11 33.75
CA PRO A 632 15.43 4.08 34.45
C PRO A 632 15.84 3.56 35.83
N GLU A 633 16.80 2.65 35.87
CA GLU A 633 17.33 2.05 37.10
C GLU A 633 18.48 2.88 37.68
N ILE A 634 19.17 3.65 36.84
CA ILE A 634 20.29 4.50 37.27
C ILE A 634 20.21 5.90 36.65
N GLU A 635 20.59 6.90 37.45
CA GLU A 635 20.67 8.29 37.01
C GLU A 635 22.05 8.69 36.46
N ASN A 636 23.02 7.78 36.57
CA ASN A 636 24.40 8.00 36.15
C ASN A 636 24.51 8.14 34.63
N ARG A 637 25.46 8.98 34.19
CA ARG A 637 25.82 9.13 32.79
C ARG A 637 26.87 8.09 32.41
N TRP A 638 26.66 7.35 31.33
CA TRP A 638 27.60 6.32 30.85
C TRP A 638 28.37 6.80 29.63
N ASN A 639 29.63 6.37 29.49
CA ASN A 639 30.32 6.56 28.22
C ASN A 639 29.64 5.72 27.14
N ILE A 640 29.65 6.20 25.90
CA ILE A 640 29.02 5.50 24.76
C ILE A 640 29.53 4.07 24.61
N LYS A 641 30.82 3.82 24.89
CA LYS A 641 31.40 2.49 24.81
C LYS A 641 30.77 1.54 25.83
N ASP A 642 30.71 1.94 27.09
CA ASP A 642 30.11 1.15 28.18
C ASP A 642 28.63 0.89 27.91
N PHE A 643 27.91 1.90 27.38
CA PHE A 643 26.54 1.76 26.94
C PHE A 643 26.38 0.75 25.80
N LEU A 644 27.21 0.86 24.75
CA LEU A 644 27.19 -0.07 23.62
C LEU A 644 27.53 -1.50 24.05
N ASP A 645 28.53 -1.68 24.93
CA ASP A 645 28.91 -3.00 25.44
C ASP A 645 27.78 -3.62 26.28
N PHE A 646 27.05 -2.81 27.06
CA PHE A 646 25.86 -3.26 27.78
C PHE A 646 24.73 -3.70 26.85
N VAL A 647 24.34 -2.87 25.87
CA VAL A 647 23.21 -3.20 24.97
C VAL A 647 23.53 -4.35 24.01
N LYS A 648 24.81 -4.59 23.73
CA LYS A 648 25.30 -5.75 22.98
C LYS A 648 25.36 -7.03 23.81
N SER A 649 25.28 -6.93 25.13
CA SER A 649 25.38 -8.10 26.00
C SER A 649 24.24 -9.08 25.73
N GLU A 650 24.60 -10.37 25.69
CA GLU A 650 23.65 -11.49 25.61
C GLU A 650 23.28 -12.05 26.99
N ASP A 651 23.80 -11.45 28.06
CA ASP A 651 23.53 -11.89 29.42
C ASP A 651 22.02 -11.87 29.71
N PRO A 652 21.41 -12.96 30.21
CA PRO A 652 19.99 -12.98 30.56
C PRO A 652 19.57 -11.88 31.55
N ARG A 653 20.49 -11.36 32.37
CA ARG A 653 20.25 -10.28 33.34
C ARG A 653 20.01 -8.92 32.69
N VAL A 654 20.44 -8.73 31.44
CA VAL A 654 20.20 -7.47 30.68
C VAL A 654 18.92 -7.53 29.84
N LYS A 655 18.08 -8.54 30.07
CA LYS A 655 16.80 -8.73 29.37
C LYS A 655 15.64 -8.63 30.36
N LYS A 656 14.53 -8.02 29.94
CA LYS A 656 13.26 -7.98 30.67
C LYS A 656 12.24 -8.87 29.97
N GLU A 657 11.46 -9.59 30.76
CA GLU A 657 10.37 -10.43 30.24
C GLU A 657 9.12 -9.57 30.02
N LEU A 658 8.49 -9.77 28.88
CA LEU A 658 7.24 -9.13 28.48
C LEU A 658 6.04 -10.01 28.84
N ASN A 659 4.85 -9.42 28.80
CA ASN A 659 3.60 -10.12 29.06
C ASN A 659 3.29 -11.26 28.07
N ASN A 660 3.94 -11.30 26.90
CA ASN A 660 3.82 -12.38 25.92
C ASN A 660 4.86 -13.50 26.11
N GLY A 661 5.66 -13.44 27.17
CA GLY A 661 6.74 -14.39 27.48
C GLY A 661 8.05 -14.12 26.72
N HIS A 662 8.10 -13.09 25.88
CA HIS A 662 9.34 -12.74 25.18
C HIS A 662 10.29 -12.01 26.11
N LYS A 663 11.59 -12.12 25.82
CA LYS A 663 12.64 -11.39 26.53
C LYS A 663 13.26 -10.38 25.60
N VAL A 664 13.26 -9.11 26.02
CA VAL A 664 13.83 -8.00 25.25
C VAL A 664 14.95 -7.34 26.03
N ASN A 665 15.97 -6.88 25.32
CA ASN A 665 17.05 -6.11 25.93
C ASN A 665 16.50 -4.78 26.46
N TYR A 666 17.03 -4.33 27.60
CA TYR A 666 16.74 -3.00 28.14
C TYR A 666 18.02 -2.19 28.25
N TYR A 667 17.89 -0.89 28.52
CA TYR A 667 19.00 -0.03 28.91
C TYR A 667 18.63 0.77 30.17
N PRO A 668 19.56 0.91 31.14
CA PRO A 668 19.25 1.41 32.49
C PRO A 668 19.24 2.94 32.60
N THR A 669 19.78 3.65 31.59
CA THR A 669 19.91 5.10 31.55
C THR A 669 19.86 5.61 30.12
N ASN A 670 19.20 6.75 29.89
CA ASN A 670 19.25 7.49 28.63
C ASN A 670 20.32 8.61 28.63
N LYS A 671 21.13 8.70 29.70
CA LYS A 671 22.19 9.70 29.85
C LYS A 671 23.50 9.12 29.34
N ILE A 672 23.87 9.48 28.12
CA ILE A 672 25.11 9.01 27.47
C ILE A 672 26.13 10.16 27.36
N ARG A 673 27.42 9.83 27.39
CA ARG A 673 28.56 10.71 27.12
C ARG A 673 29.36 10.18 25.93
N LEU A 674 29.57 11.03 24.94
CA LEU A 674 30.46 10.76 23.81
C LEU A 674 31.76 11.54 24.03
N ALA A 675 32.88 10.82 24.18
CA ALA A 675 34.18 11.46 24.30
C ALA A 675 34.61 12.00 22.92
N VAL A 676 34.98 13.28 22.87
CA VAL A 676 35.45 13.95 21.65
C VAL A 676 36.75 14.70 21.94
N ASN A 677 37.62 14.84 20.94
CA ASN A 677 38.81 15.68 21.08
C ASN A 677 38.40 17.15 20.93
N ARG A 678 38.42 17.90 22.05
CA ARG A 678 38.03 19.31 22.08
C ARG A 678 38.86 20.16 21.13
N GLU A 679 40.16 19.93 21.02
CA GLU A 679 41.05 20.71 20.14
C GLU A 679 40.70 20.48 18.67
N GLU A 680 40.39 19.24 18.30
CA GLU A 680 40.00 18.88 16.95
C GLU A 680 38.64 19.48 16.57
N VAL A 681 37.67 19.47 17.50
CA VAL A 681 36.36 20.10 17.32
C VAL A 681 36.48 21.61 17.13
N ILE A 682 37.35 22.27 17.89
CA ILE A 682 37.62 23.71 17.74
C ILE A 682 38.31 23.98 16.41
N LYS A 683 39.30 23.15 16.04
CA LYS A 683 40.06 23.27 14.79
C LYS A 683 39.19 23.07 13.56
N SER A 684 38.21 22.18 13.60
CA SER A 684 37.30 21.90 12.48
C SER A 684 36.36 23.07 12.18
N LYS A 685 36.13 23.97 13.15
CA LYS A 685 35.18 25.09 13.06
C LYS A 685 33.73 24.67 12.77
N LEU A 686 33.41 23.37 12.89
CA LEU A 686 32.06 22.82 12.69
C LEU A 686 31.13 23.21 13.84
N VAL A 687 31.66 23.34 15.05
CA VAL A 687 30.91 23.76 16.24
C VAL A 687 31.11 25.27 16.45
N SER A 688 30.00 25.99 16.69
CA SER A 688 30.05 27.42 17.00
C SER A 688 30.92 27.68 18.24
N PRO A 689 31.77 28.74 18.25
CA PRO A 689 32.59 29.08 19.41
C PRO A 689 31.81 29.24 20.72
N LYS A 690 30.54 29.65 20.64
CA LYS A 690 29.65 29.78 21.80
C LYS A 690 29.34 28.44 22.50
N LEU A 691 29.56 27.31 21.83
CA LEU A 691 29.30 25.97 22.33
C LEU A 691 30.57 25.25 22.79
N TYR A 692 31.74 25.89 22.72
CA TYR A 692 33.00 25.27 23.14
C TYR A 692 33.05 24.95 24.63
N ASP A 693 32.31 25.70 25.45
CA ASP A 693 32.19 25.47 26.89
C ASP A 693 31.15 24.37 27.22
N SER A 694 30.33 23.97 26.23
CA SER A 694 29.42 22.82 26.35
C SER A 694 30.14 21.48 26.15
N ILE A 695 31.42 21.50 25.70
CA ILE A 695 32.28 20.32 25.63
C ILE A 695 32.88 20.10 27.02
N VAL A 696 32.13 19.39 27.85
CA VAL A 696 32.52 19.10 29.23
C VAL A 696 33.53 17.95 29.31
N PRO A 697 34.44 17.95 30.31
CA PRO A 697 35.36 16.83 30.57
C PRO A 697 34.64 15.51 30.83
#